data_AF-A0A1N7QMA6-F1
#
_entry.id   AF-A0A1N7QMA6-F1
#
_cell.length_a   1.000
_cell.length_b   1.000
_cell.length_c   1.000
_cell.angle_alpha   90.00
_cell.angle_beta   90.00
_cell.angle_gamma   90.00
#
_symmetry.space_group_name_H-M   'P 1'
#
loop_
_entity.id
_entity.type
_entity.pdbx_description
1 polymer ?
#
loop_
_entity_poly.entity_id
_entity_poly.type
_entity_poly.pdbx_seq_one_letter_code
_entity_poly.pdbx_strand_id
1 'polypeptide(L)'
;MINNYLLKSSVVAAFFLQGAVFGQTSLIHYWNFNNNASAASITAPTSTLLGGSMTAATNGTTDVDFANGTGQNFNIDNFNARNGDVSGTHLRYNFPINGNLQFNLPTTGYNNVVVKFTTRRSGSGAGTQTWKYSVDGTNFVTFQTVSPLDANPQLITLDFSGVSGVANNPNFKLKAEFSQGSGGTVGNNRFDNFTVDATPINAADTTPPTVTYLPSNNTNNALTTVNPTISFNENVRLTDNSAINDSNAQMLVDFRLGNASGSQVPFTTAFSNNKITVIPAVALIPNQTYYLALKPNMVEDTSDNAVTAVTSTTFTTAGTSVSLDKNFIKVNENAGTLAFKINVTNPSNSTVNLVVKPAPFSTANSSDFTLANQTINLTPSTTSYTVNIPIIDDTLEEQQAEYFVVSLENPVGATISGDSNATIYIVDNDKPAPVPSHQISLNYIGSFDPSGTNTSSTEIVVHDPATQRLFTISSITDVFDIINFSNPTSPTVVNTINMAPYGGITSIAVKNGIIAAASPNTNPQQNGSVVFFDINGNFLKQVTVGALPDMITFSPDGTKVMTANEGEPNDSYTVDPEGTISIIDISGGISNLTQSNVTTLNFNAFDAQVSALSATGLRKVRTNNTLSQDLEPEYITISSDSQKAWVALQENNAVAEVNLATKTITGIWGLGKKDMSVPGNGFDASDNNGEILIANWPVKTYFTPDGIQNYKVGGTNYIITANEGDEKDLAGFSERTTVGANDYALDPAIFPQSSVLKASYNLGRFRVSNATGNTDGDADFEEIAALGARSFSIFNADTKQIVYDSGDRFERYIAANHPLIFNADNESNTVKSRSRAKGPEPEGVALGNINGQTYAFITLERTGGVMVYNITDPNNPAFTDYKHSRMTSAYGGDNGPEGLIYIAPENTTTGKGYVIVANEISGTLSMYEIANAPTLATGEVKPEKATFNIFPNPVTKGNILYFNRAQDYELYDMSGKQIGKEKNALTIDTSKLSTGLYLVKTSEGHLKRVIVK
;
A
#
# COMPACT_ATOMS: atom_id res chain seq x y z
N MET A 1 20.74 6.82 50.23
CA MET A 1 20.58 5.45 50.80
C MET A 1 21.40 4.52 49.90
N ILE A 2 22.62 4.12 50.30
CA ILE A 2 22.94 2.98 51.21
C ILE A 2 22.58 1.67 50.47
N ASN A 3 23.47 0.75 50.08
CA ASN A 3 24.70 0.30 50.75
C ASN A 3 25.71 -0.44 49.83
N ASN A 4 26.97 -0.35 50.26
CA ASN A 4 28.18 -1.09 49.87
C ASN A 4 28.12 -2.61 50.13
N TYR A 5 29.06 -3.37 49.54
CA TYR A 5 30.11 -4.23 50.16
C TYR A 5 30.79 -5.04 49.01
N LEU A 6 32.07 -4.81 48.65
CA LEU A 6 33.33 -5.45 49.16
C LEU A 6 33.28 -6.99 49.06
N LEU A 7 34.26 -7.76 48.57
CA LEU A 7 35.72 -7.67 48.67
C LEU A 7 36.37 -8.71 47.72
N LYS A 8 37.55 -8.37 47.15
CA LYS A 8 38.53 -9.32 46.58
C LYS A 8 39.30 -10.02 47.73
N SER A 9 39.77 -11.25 47.52
CA SER A 9 41.20 -11.65 47.57
C SER A 9 41.44 -13.10 48.05
N SER A 10 42.30 -13.82 47.31
CA SER A 10 43.32 -14.80 47.80
C SER A 10 42.82 -16.22 48.19
N VAL A 11 43.48 -17.36 47.95
CA VAL A 11 44.85 -17.72 47.48
C VAL A 11 44.92 -19.27 47.28
N VAL A 12 45.60 -19.70 46.19
CA VAL A 12 46.60 -20.79 46.04
C VAL A 12 46.29 -22.29 46.33
N ALA A 13 46.57 -23.06 45.27
CA ALA A 13 47.21 -24.39 45.16
C ALA A 13 46.44 -25.72 45.34
N ALA A 14 46.47 -26.44 44.21
CA ALA A 14 46.89 -27.84 44.04
C ALA A 14 45.93 -28.96 44.46
N PHE A 15 45.48 -29.75 43.47
CA PHE A 15 45.98 -31.12 43.28
C PHE A 15 45.64 -31.64 41.86
N PHE A 16 46.72 -31.83 41.10
CA PHE A 16 47.04 -32.85 40.07
C PHE A 16 45.99 -33.46 39.12
N LEU A 17 46.32 -33.29 37.84
CA LEU A 17 46.11 -34.19 36.71
C LEU A 17 46.51 -35.65 36.99
N GLN A 18 45.74 -36.57 36.39
CA GLN A 18 46.16 -37.66 35.49
C GLN A 18 44.91 -37.97 34.65
N GLY A 19 44.87 -38.00 33.32
CA GLY A 19 45.88 -38.12 32.29
C GLY A 19 45.33 -39.12 31.27
N ALA A 20 44.78 -38.62 30.16
CA ALA A 20 44.57 -39.42 28.96
C ALA A 20 45.09 -38.59 27.78
N VAL A 21 46.17 -39.09 27.19
CA VAL A 21 46.86 -38.48 26.06
C VAL A 21 45.98 -38.69 24.84
N PHE A 22 45.28 -37.65 24.40
CA PHE A 22 44.70 -37.59 23.06
C PHE A 22 45.82 -37.29 22.07
N GLY A 23 45.85 -37.97 20.92
CA GLY A 23 46.72 -37.58 19.80
C GLY A 23 46.49 -36.10 19.51
N GLN A 24 47.48 -35.27 19.83
CA GLN A 24 47.28 -33.84 19.95
C GLN A 24 47.18 -33.20 18.55
N THR A 25 45.97 -33.02 18.02
CA THR A 25 45.75 -32.18 16.84
C THR A 25 46.27 -30.78 17.14
N SER A 26 47.26 -30.34 16.37
CA SER A 26 47.91 -29.05 16.50
C SER A 26 47.29 -28.06 15.52
N LEU A 27 46.98 -26.85 15.99
CA LEU A 27 46.62 -25.72 15.13
C LEU A 27 47.89 -25.25 14.40
N ILE A 28 48.02 -25.56 13.11
CA ILE A 28 49.23 -25.25 12.34
C ILE A 28 49.14 -23.90 11.60
N HIS A 29 47.93 -23.46 11.21
CA HIS A 29 47.67 -22.13 10.66
C HIS A 29 46.33 -21.59 11.11
N TYR A 30 46.23 -20.27 11.31
CA TYR A 30 45.01 -19.62 11.77
C TYR A 30 44.91 -18.16 11.33
N TRP A 31 43.73 -17.78 10.85
CA TRP A 31 43.31 -16.41 10.62
C TRP A 31 41.99 -16.15 11.37
N ASN A 32 42.02 -15.21 12.31
CA ASN A 32 40.82 -14.68 12.98
C ASN A 32 40.25 -13.43 12.29
N PHE A 33 40.94 -12.90 11.28
CA PHE A 33 40.57 -11.70 10.51
C PHE A 33 40.22 -10.45 11.32
N ASN A 34 40.63 -10.38 12.59
CA ASN A 34 40.33 -9.26 13.49
C ASN A 34 41.24 -8.04 13.29
N ASN A 35 42.39 -8.20 12.62
CA ASN A 35 43.35 -7.12 12.38
C ASN A 35 43.04 -6.40 11.06
N ASN A 36 42.07 -5.49 11.10
CA ASN A 36 41.59 -4.76 9.93
C ASN A 36 42.33 -3.44 9.65
N ALA A 37 43.57 -3.28 10.11
CA ALA A 37 44.35 -2.06 9.92
C ALA A 37 44.73 -1.79 8.44
N SER A 38 44.85 -2.85 7.63
CA SER A 38 45.12 -2.76 6.19
C SER A 38 44.78 -4.08 5.49
N ALA A 39 44.69 -4.08 4.16
CA ALA A 39 44.56 -5.31 3.37
C ALA A 39 45.71 -6.32 3.64
N ALA A 40 46.94 -5.84 3.88
CA ALA A 40 48.07 -6.69 4.24
C ALA A 40 47.94 -7.27 5.66
N SER A 41 47.40 -6.49 6.59
CA SER A 41 47.21 -6.91 7.98
C SER A 41 46.07 -7.92 8.13
N ILE A 42 44.96 -7.73 7.40
CA ILE A 42 43.80 -8.63 7.49
C ILE A 42 44.04 -9.97 6.78
N THR A 43 44.94 -10.01 5.78
CA THR A 43 45.31 -11.26 5.08
C THR A 43 46.52 -11.97 5.70
N ALA A 44 47.21 -11.36 6.66
CA ALA A 44 48.27 -12.02 7.41
C ALA A 44 47.68 -13.03 8.41
N PRO A 45 48.31 -14.22 8.59
CA PRO A 45 47.86 -15.18 9.58
C PRO A 45 47.98 -14.61 10.99
N THR A 46 46.96 -14.83 11.81
CA THR A 46 46.99 -14.56 13.26
C THR A 46 48.05 -15.43 13.94
N SER A 47 48.15 -16.70 13.53
CA SER A 47 49.22 -17.59 13.96
C SER A 47 49.53 -18.62 12.89
N THR A 48 50.81 -18.96 12.72
CA THR A 48 51.25 -20.01 11.82
C THR A 48 52.52 -20.67 12.32
N LEU A 49 52.58 -22.01 12.30
CA LEU A 49 53.77 -22.78 12.66
C LEU A 49 54.71 -23.04 11.47
N LEU A 50 54.17 -23.02 10.25
CA LEU A 50 54.91 -23.45 9.04
C LEU A 50 55.00 -22.36 7.96
N GLY A 51 54.79 -21.09 8.32
CA GLY A 51 54.86 -19.96 7.37
C GLY A 51 53.71 -19.91 6.35
N GLY A 52 52.48 -20.21 6.79
CA GLY A 52 51.30 -20.08 5.96
C GLY A 52 51.03 -18.62 5.56
N SER A 53 50.43 -18.43 4.39
CA SER A 53 50.13 -17.09 3.86
C SER A 53 48.86 -17.09 3.03
N MET A 54 48.28 -15.91 2.80
CA MET A 54 47.08 -15.73 2.01
C MET A 54 47.30 -14.62 0.98
N THR A 55 46.76 -14.82 -0.22
CA THR A 55 46.73 -13.81 -1.29
C THR A 55 45.31 -13.72 -1.84
N ALA A 56 44.84 -12.50 -2.09
CA ALA A 56 43.60 -12.24 -2.80
C ALA A 56 43.93 -11.72 -4.20
N ALA A 57 43.49 -12.40 -5.24
CA ALA A 57 43.66 -11.90 -6.61
C ALA A 57 42.69 -10.73 -6.83
N THR A 58 43.19 -9.60 -7.36
CA THR A 58 42.34 -8.47 -7.74
C THR A 58 42.28 -8.34 -9.26
N ASN A 59 41.08 -8.23 -9.84
CA ASN A 59 40.83 -8.04 -11.27
C ASN A 59 40.08 -6.72 -11.54
N GLY A 60 40.67 -5.59 -11.15
CA GLY A 60 40.16 -4.24 -11.39
C GLY A 60 38.90 -3.83 -10.60
N THR A 61 37.99 -4.76 -10.31
CA THR A 61 36.72 -4.51 -9.58
C THR A 61 36.59 -5.30 -8.28
N THR A 62 37.31 -6.42 -8.12
CA THR A 62 37.35 -7.21 -6.87
C THR A 62 38.26 -6.53 -5.85
N ASP A 63 37.85 -6.45 -4.59
CA ASP A 63 38.68 -5.86 -3.53
C ASP A 63 38.45 -6.55 -2.17
N VAL A 64 39.48 -6.53 -1.32
CA VAL A 64 39.39 -6.92 0.10
C VAL A 64 39.00 -5.68 0.91
N ASP A 65 37.75 -5.61 1.32
CA ASP A 65 37.24 -4.56 2.20
C ASP A 65 37.48 -4.95 3.67
N PHE A 66 38.17 -4.08 4.39
CA PHE A 66 38.50 -4.23 5.81
C PHE A 66 37.85 -3.13 6.67
N ALA A 67 37.04 -2.24 6.09
CA ALA A 67 36.59 -1.01 6.73
C ALA A 67 35.36 -1.15 7.65
N ASN A 68 34.89 -2.36 7.97
CA ASN A 68 33.67 -2.55 8.76
C ASN A 68 33.74 -3.80 9.65
N GLY A 69 33.75 -3.60 10.97
CA GLY A 69 33.76 -4.66 11.98
C GLY A 69 32.41 -5.34 12.25
N THR A 70 32.27 -5.96 13.42
CA THR A 70 31.20 -6.90 13.82
C THR A 70 29.78 -6.34 13.80
N GLY A 71 29.13 -6.42 12.66
CA GLY A 71 27.71 -6.77 12.52
C GLY A 71 27.61 -7.99 11.61
N GLN A 72 26.44 -8.65 11.53
CA GLN A 72 26.13 -9.82 10.68
C GLN A 72 26.36 -11.21 11.32
N ASN A 73 26.23 -11.28 12.64
CA ASN A 73 26.12 -12.49 13.49
C ASN A 73 27.41 -13.30 13.71
N PHE A 74 28.55 -12.89 13.14
CA PHE A 74 29.87 -13.41 13.53
C PHE A 74 30.19 -13.17 15.01
N ASN A 75 29.66 -12.10 15.60
CA ASN A 75 29.81 -11.73 17.01
C ASN A 75 28.92 -12.49 17.99
N ILE A 76 27.93 -13.23 17.50
CA ILE A 76 27.01 -14.02 18.32
C ILE A 76 27.46 -15.48 18.34
N ASP A 77 27.72 -16.02 17.15
CA ASP A 77 27.98 -17.44 16.98
C ASP A 77 29.49 -17.80 17.09
N ASN A 78 30.39 -16.86 16.77
CA ASN A 78 31.86 -16.94 16.84
C ASN A 78 32.45 -18.33 16.55
N PHE A 79 31.90 -19.03 15.55
CA PHE A 79 32.23 -20.43 15.31
C PHE A 79 33.71 -20.59 14.95
N ASN A 80 34.32 -21.67 15.46
CA ASN A 80 35.69 -22.09 15.16
C ASN A 80 36.80 -21.12 15.64
N ALA A 81 36.49 -20.15 16.52
CA ALA A 81 37.50 -19.30 17.15
C ALA A 81 38.54 -20.11 17.94
N ARG A 82 39.81 -19.69 17.86
CA ARG A 82 40.95 -20.36 18.53
C ARG A 82 41.74 -19.37 19.38
N ASN A 83 42.64 -19.90 20.21
CA ASN A 83 43.56 -19.13 21.05
C ASN A 83 42.91 -18.17 22.05
N GLY A 84 41.62 -18.35 22.36
CA GLY A 84 40.87 -17.44 23.23
C GLY A 84 40.58 -16.08 22.57
N ASP A 85 40.73 -15.99 21.24
CA ASP A 85 40.45 -14.77 20.51
C ASP A 85 38.97 -14.42 20.62
N VAL A 86 38.71 -13.17 21.04
CA VAL A 86 37.36 -12.61 21.08
C VAL A 86 36.84 -12.40 19.66
N SER A 87 35.51 -12.41 19.49
CA SER A 87 34.93 -12.09 18.19
C SER A 87 35.33 -10.68 17.77
N GLY A 88 35.69 -10.50 16.50
CA GLY A 88 36.03 -9.21 15.94
C GLY A 88 35.72 -9.19 14.43
N THR A 89 36.49 -8.44 13.66
CA THR A 89 36.17 -8.22 12.25
C THR A 89 36.27 -9.50 11.41
N HIS A 90 35.67 -9.50 10.22
CA HIS A 90 35.73 -10.62 9.27
C HIS A 90 36.41 -10.17 7.98
N LEU A 91 36.98 -11.10 7.23
CA LEU A 91 37.43 -10.83 5.87
C LEU A 91 36.21 -10.63 4.97
N ARG A 92 36.14 -9.50 4.27
CA ARG A 92 35.11 -9.25 3.25
C ARG A 92 35.75 -9.14 1.88
N TYR A 93 35.35 -10.03 0.98
CA TYR A 93 35.80 -10.05 -0.41
C TYR A 93 34.67 -9.57 -1.33
N ASN A 94 34.82 -8.33 -1.81
CA ASN A 94 33.82 -7.64 -2.64
C ASN A 94 33.99 -8.00 -4.12
N PHE A 95 32.86 -8.02 -4.83
CA PHE A 95 32.72 -8.35 -6.25
C PHE A 95 33.44 -9.63 -6.67
N PRO A 96 33.22 -10.76 -5.97
CA PRO A 96 34.14 -11.89 -5.96
C PRO A 96 34.22 -12.67 -7.28
N ILE A 97 33.28 -12.46 -8.21
CA ILE A 97 33.22 -13.15 -9.51
C ILE A 97 34.51 -12.91 -10.31
N ASN A 98 35.06 -13.98 -10.89
CA ASN A 98 36.34 -14.00 -11.62
C ASN A 98 37.59 -13.63 -10.78
N GLY A 99 37.43 -13.37 -9.47
CA GLY A 99 38.50 -13.27 -8.49
C GLY A 99 38.77 -14.61 -7.78
N ASN A 100 39.77 -14.63 -6.90
CA ASN A 100 40.02 -15.78 -6.03
C ASN A 100 40.75 -15.41 -4.74
N LEU A 101 40.56 -16.22 -3.71
CA LEU A 101 41.34 -16.22 -2.47
C LEU A 101 42.20 -17.49 -2.45
N GLN A 102 43.52 -17.33 -2.33
CA GLN A 102 44.46 -18.44 -2.30
C GLN A 102 45.23 -18.45 -0.98
N PHE A 103 45.28 -19.61 -0.34
CA PHE A 103 45.99 -19.88 0.90
C PHE A 103 47.16 -20.83 0.63
N ASN A 104 48.37 -20.43 1.02
CA ASN A 104 49.54 -21.28 1.07
C ASN A 104 49.64 -21.90 2.47
N LEU A 105 49.49 -23.21 2.57
CA LEU A 105 49.25 -23.93 3.82
C LEU A 105 50.22 -25.11 3.95
N PRO A 106 51.54 -24.89 4.08
CA PRO A 106 52.51 -25.97 4.22
C PRO A 106 52.22 -26.86 5.45
N THR A 107 52.26 -28.18 5.28
CA THR A 107 51.93 -29.18 6.31
C THR A 107 53.13 -30.05 6.72
N THR A 108 54.36 -29.60 6.42
CA THR A 108 55.60 -30.32 6.75
C THR A 108 55.66 -30.75 8.21
N GLY A 109 55.80 -32.04 8.47
CA GLY A 109 55.83 -32.65 9.80
C GLY A 109 54.46 -33.08 10.35
N TYR A 110 53.37 -32.82 9.62
CA TYR A 110 52.00 -33.09 10.06
C TYR A 110 51.19 -33.93 9.06
N ASN A 111 50.25 -34.74 9.55
CA ASN A 111 49.25 -35.50 8.79
C ASN A 111 47.82 -35.15 9.28
N ASN A 112 46.79 -35.80 8.75
CA ASN A 112 45.39 -35.60 9.16
C ASN A 112 44.94 -34.14 9.11
N VAL A 113 45.16 -33.50 7.95
CA VAL A 113 44.96 -32.06 7.77
C VAL A 113 43.47 -31.75 7.61
N VAL A 114 42.92 -30.92 8.48
CA VAL A 114 41.53 -30.46 8.44
C VAL A 114 41.51 -28.93 8.43
N VAL A 115 40.82 -28.36 7.44
CA VAL A 115 40.63 -26.92 7.32
C VAL A 115 39.20 -26.56 7.70
N LYS A 116 39.02 -25.58 8.58
CA LYS A 116 37.69 -25.08 8.96
C LYS A 116 37.61 -23.58 8.83
N PHE A 117 36.47 -23.06 8.43
CA PHE A 117 36.23 -21.61 8.37
C PHE A 117 34.74 -21.31 8.37
N THR A 118 34.39 -20.12 8.85
CA THR A 118 33.02 -19.64 8.87
C THR A 118 32.79 -18.75 7.65
N THR A 119 31.68 -18.92 6.92
CA THR A 119 31.39 -18.10 5.73
C THR A 119 29.92 -17.71 5.59
N ARG A 120 29.66 -16.59 4.94
CA ARG A 120 28.35 -16.14 4.45
C ARG A 120 28.49 -15.29 3.20
N ARG A 121 27.36 -14.88 2.62
CA ARG A 121 27.29 -13.87 1.56
C ARG A 121 26.34 -12.74 1.92
N SER A 122 26.35 -11.68 1.11
CA SER A 122 25.23 -10.76 0.99
C SER A 122 24.19 -11.28 0.00
N GLY A 123 22.99 -10.67 -0.02
CA GLY A 123 21.91 -11.03 -0.94
C GLY A 123 22.31 -11.02 -2.41
N SER A 124 23.23 -10.13 -2.79
CA SER A 124 23.76 -10.03 -4.15
C SER A 124 25.15 -10.66 -4.34
N GLY A 125 25.78 -11.16 -3.27
CA GLY A 125 27.08 -11.84 -3.35
C GLY A 125 27.04 -13.18 -4.08
N ALA A 126 28.20 -13.70 -4.49
CA ALA A 126 28.28 -14.96 -5.22
C ALA A 126 27.73 -16.13 -4.37
N GLY A 127 26.83 -16.89 -4.97
CA GLY A 127 26.14 -18.03 -4.35
C GLY A 127 26.93 -19.34 -4.39
N THR A 128 28.10 -19.36 -5.01
CA THR A 128 28.93 -20.57 -5.09
C THR A 128 30.41 -20.26 -4.92
N GLN A 129 31.04 -20.94 -3.96
CA GLN A 129 32.48 -21.00 -3.74
C GLN A 129 32.99 -22.38 -4.16
N THR A 130 33.89 -22.44 -5.14
CA THR A 130 34.56 -23.68 -5.55
C THR A 130 35.93 -23.72 -4.91
N TRP A 131 36.10 -24.59 -3.91
CA TRP A 131 37.36 -24.79 -3.21
C TRP A 131 38.19 -25.84 -3.93
N LYS A 132 39.38 -25.42 -4.37
CA LYS A 132 40.38 -26.25 -5.04
C LYS A 132 41.60 -26.39 -4.16
N TYR A 133 42.33 -27.49 -4.32
CA TYR A 133 43.59 -27.74 -3.64
C TYR A 133 44.71 -28.07 -4.62
N SER A 134 45.95 -27.85 -4.19
CA SER A 134 47.15 -28.23 -4.92
C SER A 134 48.14 -28.89 -3.97
N VAL A 135 48.74 -30.00 -4.41
CA VAL A 135 49.81 -30.70 -3.67
C VAL A 135 51.21 -30.40 -4.22
N ASP A 136 51.31 -29.82 -5.42
CA ASP A 136 52.58 -29.40 -6.02
C ASP A 136 52.75 -27.87 -6.02
N GLY A 137 51.76 -27.15 -5.48
CA GLY A 137 51.72 -25.70 -5.37
C GLY A 137 51.35 -24.96 -6.66
N THR A 138 51.06 -25.67 -7.76
CA THR A 138 50.79 -25.10 -9.10
C THR A 138 49.53 -25.64 -9.76
N ASN A 139 49.30 -26.95 -9.73
CA ASN A 139 48.14 -27.60 -10.34
C ASN A 139 47.02 -27.70 -9.30
N PHE A 140 45.89 -27.06 -9.59
CA PHE A 140 44.73 -27.03 -8.70
C PHE A 140 43.63 -27.97 -9.19
N VAL A 141 43.18 -28.85 -8.29
CA VAL A 141 42.05 -29.77 -8.50
C VAL A 141 40.90 -29.40 -7.56
N THR A 142 39.66 -29.55 -8.02
CA THR A 142 38.47 -29.23 -7.22
C THR A 142 38.30 -30.23 -6.09
N PHE A 143 38.10 -29.73 -4.86
CA PHE A 143 37.83 -30.53 -3.67
C PHE A 143 36.34 -30.50 -3.32
N GLN A 144 35.80 -29.30 -3.09
CA GLN A 144 34.43 -29.14 -2.63
C GLN A 144 33.83 -27.83 -3.13
N THR A 145 32.52 -27.86 -3.39
CA THR A 145 31.73 -26.66 -3.65
C THR A 145 30.91 -26.31 -2.41
N VAL A 146 30.96 -25.05 -2.00
CA VAL A 146 30.23 -24.49 -0.86
C VAL A 146 29.23 -23.48 -1.36
N SER A 147 27.98 -23.56 -0.90
CA SER A 147 26.93 -22.59 -1.17
C SER A 147 26.76 -21.67 0.04
N PRO A 148 27.43 -20.49 0.08
CA PRO A 148 27.30 -19.55 1.19
C PRO A 148 25.86 -19.02 1.32
N LEU A 149 25.37 -18.93 2.56
CA LEU A 149 24.02 -18.44 2.86
C LEU A 149 23.97 -16.90 2.89
N ASP A 150 22.87 -16.33 2.40
CA ASP A 150 22.50 -14.93 2.71
C ASP A 150 21.72 -14.88 4.03
N ALA A 151 22.34 -15.41 5.08
CA ALA A 151 21.78 -15.54 6.41
C ALA A 151 22.92 -15.58 7.44
N ASN A 152 22.67 -16.14 8.62
CA ASN A 152 23.70 -16.32 9.64
C ASN A 152 24.92 -17.08 9.08
N PRO A 153 26.13 -16.76 9.55
CA PRO A 153 27.34 -17.47 9.12
C PRO A 153 27.25 -18.98 9.36
N GLN A 154 27.74 -19.77 8.41
CA GLN A 154 27.82 -21.22 8.53
C GLN A 154 29.28 -21.67 8.67
N LEU A 155 29.52 -22.67 9.52
CA LEU A 155 30.83 -23.31 9.67
C LEU A 155 31.03 -24.36 8.57
N ILE A 156 32.15 -24.26 7.85
CA ILE A 156 32.57 -25.20 6.81
C ILE A 156 33.77 -25.99 7.32
N THR A 157 33.81 -27.28 7.02
CA THR A 157 34.95 -28.18 7.28
C THR A 157 35.36 -28.85 5.96
N LEU A 158 36.63 -28.71 5.60
CA LEU A 158 37.28 -29.39 4.49
C LEU A 158 38.31 -30.38 5.08
N ASP A 159 38.03 -31.67 4.99
CA ASP A 159 38.87 -32.72 5.56
C ASP A 159 39.80 -33.33 4.50
N PHE A 160 41.11 -33.07 4.61
CA PHE A 160 42.14 -33.57 3.72
C PHE A 160 42.92 -34.76 4.31
N SER A 161 42.49 -35.33 5.45
CA SER A 161 43.17 -36.46 6.09
C SER A 161 43.35 -37.66 5.15
N GLY A 162 42.38 -37.91 4.26
CA GLY A 162 42.42 -38.97 3.24
C GLY A 162 43.08 -38.58 1.91
N VAL A 163 43.57 -37.35 1.73
CA VAL A 163 44.06 -36.88 0.44
C VAL A 163 45.56 -37.12 0.30
N SER A 164 45.91 -38.06 -0.59
CA SER A 164 47.30 -38.39 -0.90
C SER A 164 48.08 -37.15 -1.37
N GLY A 165 49.26 -36.96 -0.79
CA GLY A 165 50.12 -35.81 -1.07
C GLY A 165 49.81 -34.55 -0.25
N VAL A 166 48.80 -34.54 0.63
CA VAL A 166 48.57 -33.39 1.54
C VAL A 166 49.36 -33.50 2.84
N ALA A 167 49.58 -34.72 3.36
CA ALA A 167 50.41 -34.92 4.55
C ALA A 167 51.90 -34.61 4.28
N ASN A 168 52.58 -34.03 5.27
CA ASN A 168 54.00 -33.68 5.21
C ASN A 168 54.42 -32.86 3.98
N ASN A 169 53.57 -31.91 3.55
CA ASN A 169 53.73 -31.26 2.26
C ASN A 169 54.04 -29.75 2.38
N PRO A 170 55.24 -29.29 2.00
CA PRO A 170 55.56 -27.86 2.01
C PRO A 170 54.82 -27.04 0.94
N ASN A 171 54.20 -27.69 -0.06
CA ASN A 171 53.58 -27.04 -1.22
C ASN A 171 52.04 -27.09 -1.21
N PHE A 172 51.42 -27.53 -0.11
CA PHE A 172 49.96 -27.62 -0.04
C PHE A 172 49.32 -26.22 -0.11
N LYS A 173 48.37 -26.05 -1.03
CA LYS A 173 47.62 -24.79 -1.22
C LYS A 173 46.13 -25.04 -1.35
N LEU A 174 45.34 -24.07 -0.90
CA LEU A 174 43.91 -23.97 -1.19
C LEU A 174 43.58 -22.73 -1.99
N LYS A 175 42.56 -22.81 -2.82
CA LYS A 175 42.06 -21.68 -3.62
C LYS A 175 40.54 -21.71 -3.69
N ALA A 176 39.91 -20.60 -3.30
CA ALA A 176 38.48 -20.38 -3.46
C ALA A 176 38.22 -19.53 -4.72
N GLU A 177 37.46 -20.09 -5.66
CA GLU A 177 36.96 -19.39 -6.84
C GLU A 177 35.45 -19.18 -6.73
N PHE A 178 34.95 -18.07 -7.28
CA PHE A 178 33.57 -17.64 -7.05
C PHE A 178 32.77 -17.60 -8.35
N SER A 179 31.54 -18.09 -8.30
CA SER A 179 30.58 -18.03 -9.40
C SER A 179 29.19 -17.70 -8.87
N GLN A 180 28.31 -17.19 -9.74
CA GLN A 180 27.02 -16.63 -9.36
C GLN A 180 26.17 -17.61 -8.54
N GLY A 181 26.04 -18.88 -8.96
CA GLY A 181 25.22 -19.86 -8.25
C GLY A 181 23.79 -19.37 -7.96
N SER A 182 23.30 -19.63 -6.75
CA SER A 182 22.01 -19.12 -6.22
C SER A 182 22.06 -17.66 -5.73
N GLY A 183 23.19 -16.97 -5.92
CA GLY A 183 23.42 -15.59 -5.52
C GLY A 183 23.47 -14.64 -6.71
N GLY A 184 24.09 -13.48 -6.51
CA GLY A 184 24.26 -12.45 -7.54
C GLY A 184 25.68 -12.38 -8.10
N THR A 185 25.88 -11.48 -9.06
CA THR A 185 27.18 -11.19 -9.67
C THR A 185 27.88 -9.97 -9.05
N VAL A 186 27.17 -9.21 -8.22
CA VAL A 186 27.62 -7.94 -7.61
C VAL A 186 27.35 -7.99 -6.11
N GLY A 187 28.34 -7.97 -5.23
CA GLY A 187 28.13 -8.17 -3.80
C GLY A 187 29.37 -8.75 -3.13
N ASN A 188 29.25 -9.46 -2.00
CA ASN A 188 30.43 -10.00 -1.32
C ASN A 188 30.24 -11.37 -0.69
N ASN A 189 31.37 -12.06 -0.53
CA ASN A 189 31.52 -13.22 0.34
C ASN A 189 32.39 -12.84 1.54
N ARG A 190 32.08 -13.41 2.70
CA ARG A 190 32.73 -13.09 3.97
C ARG A 190 33.28 -14.35 4.62
N PHE A 191 34.42 -14.22 5.29
CA PHE A 191 35.12 -15.33 5.95
C PHE A 191 35.58 -14.92 7.33
N ASP A 192 35.48 -15.85 8.28
CA ASP A 192 35.99 -15.66 9.63
C ASP A 192 36.55 -16.97 10.20
N ASN A 193 37.44 -16.88 11.18
CA ASN A 193 38.02 -18.01 11.93
C ASN A 193 38.51 -19.17 11.03
N PHE A 194 39.41 -18.90 10.07
CA PHE A 194 39.99 -19.90 9.18
C PHE A 194 41.12 -20.66 9.89
N THR A 195 40.93 -21.93 10.21
CA THR A 195 41.88 -22.79 10.91
C THR A 195 42.39 -23.92 10.03
N VAL A 196 43.62 -24.34 10.27
CA VAL A 196 44.19 -25.60 9.78
C VAL A 196 44.67 -26.39 10.97
N ASP A 197 43.98 -27.48 11.27
CA ASP A 197 44.33 -28.44 12.31
C ASP A 197 44.99 -29.65 11.66
N ALA A 198 46.10 -30.13 12.23
CA ALA A 198 46.81 -31.30 11.74
C ALA A 198 47.53 -32.01 12.90
N THR A 199 47.77 -33.31 12.76
CA THR A 199 48.42 -34.12 13.80
C THR A 199 49.91 -34.27 13.49
N PRO A 200 50.83 -34.13 14.48
CA PRO A 200 52.24 -34.44 14.26
C PRO A 200 52.42 -35.91 13.87
N ILE A 201 53.27 -36.21 12.88
CA ILE A 201 53.42 -37.56 12.27
C ILE A 201 53.91 -38.66 13.26
N ASN A 202 54.17 -38.38 14.54
CA ASN A 202 54.76 -39.31 15.52
C ASN A 202 53.95 -39.55 16.82
N ALA A 203 52.62 -39.41 16.83
CA ALA A 203 51.81 -39.89 17.95
C ALA A 203 51.08 -41.19 17.56
N ALA A 204 51.19 -42.25 18.37
CA ALA A 204 50.33 -43.41 18.26
C ALA A 204 48.89 -42.98 18.58
N ASP A 205 47.97 -43.23 17.66
CA ASP A 205 46.55 -42.92 17.80
C ASP A 205 45.89 -43.97 18.70
N THR A 206 45.43 -43.54 19.87
CA THR A 206 44.82 -44.39 20.90
C THR A 206 43.36 -44.04 21.16
N THR A 207 42.72 -43.29 20.24
CA THR A 207 41.41 -42.68 20.45
C THR A 207 40.40 -43.23 19.46
N PRO A 208 39.29 -43.85 19.91
CA PRO A 208 38.26 -44.32 18.99
C PRO A 208 37.65 -43.20 18.13
N PRO A 209 37.12 -43.52 16.94
CA PRO A 209 36.36 -42.58 16.12
C PRO A 209 35.26 -41.87 16.90
N THR A 210 35.19 -40.55 16.77
CA THR A 210 34.08 -39.73 17.23
C THR A 210 32.88 -39.89 16.30
N VAL A 211 31.75 -40.29 16.87
CA VAL A 211 30.48 -40.48 16.14
C VAL A 211 29.60 -39.25 16.25
N THR A 212 29.13 -38.74 15.11
CA THR A 212 28.19 -37.61 15.05
C THR A 212 26.93 -37.98 14.28
N TYR A 213 25.80 -37.38 14.66
CA TYR A 213 24.49 -37.70 14.12
C TYR A 213 23.84 -36.49 13.46
N LEU A 214 23.10 -36.76 12.37
CA LEU A 214 22.15 -35.81 11.79
C LEU A 214 20.81 -36.55 11.55
N PRO A 215 19.67 -36.06 12.07
CA PRO A 215 19.52 -34.94 12.98
C PRO A 215 20.29 -35.13 14.30
N SER A 216 20.76 -34.02 14.87
CA SER A 216 21.46 -34.04 16.16
C SER A 216 20.51 -34.43 17.30
N ASN A 217 21.08 -34.85 18.42
CA ASN A 217 20.29 -35.34 19.55
C ASN A 217 19.31 -34.27 20.06
N ASN A 218 18.07 -34.67 20.27
CA ASN A 218 16.92 -33.83 20.62
C ASN A 218 16.51 -32.80 19.56
N THR A 219 16.86 -33.00 18.29
CA THR A 219 16.29 -32.17 17.21
C THR A 219 14.77 -32.29 17.21
N ASN A 220 14.07 -31.17 17.37
CA ASN A 220 12.62 -31.07 17.16
C ASN A 220 12.36 -30.41 15.80
N ASN A 221 11.30 -30.85 15.10
CA ASN A 221 10.93 -30.41 13.74
C ASN A 221 11.91 -30.85 12.64
N ALA A 222 12.48 -32.05 12.73
CA ALA A 222 13.22 -32.64 11.60
C ALA A 222 12.30 -32.83 10.37
N LEU A 223 12.84 -32.69 9.16
CA LEU A 223 12.05 -32.94 7.94
C LEU A 223 11.61 -34.40 7.90
N THR A 224 10.37 -34.67 7.50
CA THR A 224 9.84 -36.02 7.29
C THR A 224 10.56 -36.75 6.13
N THR A 225 11.25 -36.00 5.28
CA THR A 225 12.08 -36.47 4.16
C THR A 225 13.57 -36.58 4.50
N VAL A 226 13.97 -36.35 5.75
CA VAL A 226 15.39 -36.46 6.13
C VAL A 226 15.84 -37.92 6.00
N ASN A 227 17.00 -38.12 5.38
CA ASN A 227 17.76 -39.37 5.50
C ASN A 227 18.75 -39.20 6.64
N PRO A 228 18.51 -39.82 7.83
CA PRO A 228 19.39 -39.64 8.97
C PRO A 228 20.79 -40.17 8.69
N THR A 229 21.81 -39.63 9.35
CA THR A 229 23.20 -40.00 9.06
C THR A 229 24.03 -40.16 10.31
N ILE A 230 24.95 -41.12 10.27
CA ILE A 230 26.00 -41.34 11.26
C ILE A 230 27.33 -41.05 10.58
N SER A 231 28.07 -40.05 11.05
CA SER A 231 29.35 -39.64 10.47
C SER A 231 30.49 -39.85 11.46
N PHE A 232 31.63 -40.28 10.96
CA PHE A 232 32.87 -40.46 11.72
C PHE A 232 33.86 -39.35 11.35
N ASN A 233 34.66 -38.91 12.32
CA ASN A 233 35.69 -37.88 12.13
C ASN A 233 36.93 -38.37 11.35
N GLU A 234 37.00 -39.66 11.03
CA GLU A 234 38.15 -40.31 10.40
C GLU A 234 37.75 -41.60 9.66
N ASN A 235 38.72 -42.23 8.99
CA ASN A 235 38.49 -43.47 8.25
C ASN A 235 38.18 -44.63 9.20
N VAL A 236 37.07 -45.31 8.92
CA VAL A 236 36.59 -46.41 9.75
C VAL A 236 36.47 -47.73 9.00
N ARG A 237 36.62 -48.83 9.72
CA ARG A 237 36.45 -50.21 9.26
C ARG A 237 35.65 -51.03 10.28
N LEU A 238 35.27 -52.24 9.91
CA LEU A 238 34.72 -53.21 10.85
C LEU A 238 35.82 -53.71 11.79
N THR A 239 35.46 -54.14 13.00
CA THR A 239 36.40 -54.65 14.01
C THR A 239 37.12 -55.96 13.62
N ASP A 240 36.76 -56.55 12.48
CA ASP A 240 37.47 -57.67 11.85
C ASP A 240 38.48 -57.22 10.78
N ASN A 241 38.78 -55.92 10.73
CA ASN A 241 39.60 -55.22 9.74
C ASN A 241 39.02 -55.12 8.32
N SER A 242 37.80 -55.60 8.06
CA SER A 242 37.18 -55.49 6.74
C SER A 242 36.59 -54.10 6.49
N ALA A 243 36.55 -53.68 5.21
CA ALA A 243 36.04 -52.36 4.85
C ALA A 243 34.51 -52.27 5.04
N ILE A 244 34.05 -51.12 5.56
CA ILE A 244 32.62 -50.79 5.56
C ILE A 244 32.22 -50.37 4.14
N ASN A 245 31.10 -50.90 3.66
CA ASN A 245 30.54 -50.60 2.35
C ASN A 245 29.01 -50.75 2.39
N ASP A 246 28.34 -50.43 1.29
CA ASP A 246 26.87 -50.46 1.20
C ASP A 246 26.26 -51.81 1.58
N SER A 247 26.97 -52.93 1.38
CA SER A 247 26.46 -54.27 1.67
C SER A 247 26.49 -54.66 3.14
N ASN A 248 27.31 -53.99 3.97
CA ASN A 248 27.46 -54.34 5.40
C ASN A 248 27.10 -53.20 6.37
N ALA A 249 27.02 -51.94 5.91
CA ALA A 249 26.74 -50.79 6.76
C ALA A 249 25.39 -50.88 7.51
N GLN A 250 24.39 -51.55 6.93
CA GLN A 250 23.06 -51.70 7.55
C GLN A 250 23.12 -52.45 8.88
N MET A 251 24.05 -53.42 9.02
CA MET A 251 24.19 -54.21 10.24
C MET A 251 24.68 -53.38 11.43
N LEU A 252 25.33 -52.24 11.16
CA LEU A 252 25.94 -51.34 12.14
C LEU A 252 24.93 -50.39 12.79
N VAL A 253 23.78 -50.18 12.16
CA VAL A 253 22.79 -49.19 12.56
C VAL A 253 21.65 -49.84 13.33
N ASP A 254 21.16 -49.16 14.37
CA ASP A 254 19.87 -49.42 14.99
C ASP A 254 18.95 -48.20 14.84
N PHE A 255 17.88 -48.34 14.06
CA PHE A 255 16.92 -47.27 13.79
C PHE A 255 15.52 -47.70 14.25
N ARG A 256 14.96 -46.99 15.22
CA ARG A 256 13.76 -47.38 15.98
C ARG A 256 12.79 -46.23 16.17
N LEU A 257 11.53 -46.58 16.47
CA LEU A 257 10.51 -45.62 16.89
C LEU A 257 10.72 -45.20 18.34
N GLY A 258 10.75 -43.89 18.60
CA GLY A 258 10.78 -43.30 19.94
C GLY A 258 12.15 -43.41 20.64
N ASN A 259 12.49 -44.61 21.09
CA ASN A 259 13.68 -44.87 21.92
C ASN A 259 14.33 -46.22 21.59
N ALA A 260 15.39 -46.57 22.31
CA ALA A 260 16.16 -47.81 22.11
C ALA A 260 15.34 -49.11 22.28
N SER A 261 14.22 -49.09 23.00
CA SER A 261 13.30 -50.23 23.16
C SER A 261 12.15 -50.24 22.14
N GLY A 262 12.14 -49.28 21.22
CA GLY A 262 11.10 -49.13 20.20
C GLY A 262 11.11 -50.22 19.13
N SER A 263 10.02 -50.28 18.36
CA SER A 263 9.96 -51.12 17.16
C SER A 263 10.98 -50.66 16.12
N GLN A 264 11.60 -51.60 15.41
CA GLN A 264 12.57 -51.30 14.36
C GLN A 264 11.87 -50.63 13.17
N VAL A 265 12.46 -49.55 12.67
CA VAL A 265 12.02 -48.89 11.45
C VAL A 265 12.74 -49.55 10.28
N PRO A 266 12.06 -49.96 9.20
CA PRO A 266 12.74 -50.49 8.02
C PRO A 266 13.55 -49.41 7.31
N PHE A 267 14.82 -49.70 6.98
CA PHE A 267 15.73 -48.80 6.26
C PHE A 267 16.75 -49.59 5.46
N THR A 268 17.36 -48.97 4.46
CA THR A 268 18.65 -49.39 3.86
C THR A 268 19.72 -48.38 4.21
N THR A 269 20.99 -48.67 3.90
CA THR A 269 22.10 -47.76 4.15
C THR A 269 22.94 -47.54 2.90
N ALA A 270 23.56 -46.37 2.80
CA ALA A 270 24.68 -46.11 1.90
C ALA A 270 25.89 -45.65 2.73
N PHE A 271 27.09 -46.05 2.35
CA PHE A 271 28.33 -45.68 3.01
C PHE A 271 29.29 -45.00 2.03
N SER A 272 29.62 -43.74 2.31
CA SER A 272 30.60 -42.97 1.53
C SER A 272 31.20 -41.89 2.41
N ASN A 273 32.48 -41.57 2.23
CA ASN A 273 33.15 -40.48 2.96
C ASN A 273 32.96 -40.56 4.48
N ASN A 274 33.21 -41.74 5.08
CA ASN A 274 33.09 -41.99 6.52
C ASN A 274 31.71 -41.64 7.10
N LYS A 275 30.67 -41.85 6.29
CA LYS A 275 29.29 -41.52 6.64
C LYS A 275 28.34 -42.62 6.22
N ILE A 276 27.60 -43.15 7.19
CA ILE A 276 26.46 -44.03 6.97
C ILE A 276 25.23 -43.14 6.78
N THR A 277 24.63 -43.16 5.60
CA THR A 277 23.34 -42.55 5.33
C THR A 277 22.26 -43.61 5.49
N VAL A 278 21.36 -43.40 6.44
CA VAL A 278 20.17 -44.23 6.68
C VAL A 278 19.06 -43.74 5.76
N ILE A 279 18.58 -44.64 4.91
CA ILE A 279 17.53 -44.38 3.92
C ILE A 279 16.28 -45.14 4.38
N PRO A 280 15.32 -44.50 5.05
CA PRO A 280 14.09 -45.15 5.49
C PRO A 280 13.35 -45.77 4.30
N ALA A 281 12.77 -46.96 4.47
CA ALA A 281 12.06 -47.64 3.39
C ALA A 281 10.74 -46.95 3.01
N VAL A 282 10.18 -46.17 3.94
CA VAL A 282 9.02 -45.29 3.75
C VAL A 282 9.33 -43.93 4.37
N ALA A 283 8.63 -42.89 3.92
CA ALA A 283 8.76 -41.55 4.49
C ALA A 283 8.53 -41.57 6.01
N LEU A 284 9.27 -40.72 6.75
CA LEU A 284 9.10 -40.64 8.20
C LEU A 284 7.75 -40.02 8.52
N ILE A 285 7.15 -40.50 9.61
CA ILE A 285 5.81 -40.10 10.06
C ILE A 285 5.90 -38.69 10.67
N PRO A 286 4.97 -37.77 10.38
CA PRO A 286 4.91 -36.46 11.03
C PRO A 286 4.74 -36.55 12.56
N ASN A 287 5.34 -35.63 13.30
CA ASN A 287 5.31 -35.57 14.78
C ASN A 287 5.73 -36.88 15.48
N GLN A 288 6.61 -37.66 14.85
CA GLN A 288 7.09 -38.94 15.37
C GLN A 288 8.54 -38.78 15.84
N THR A 289 8.80 -39.20 17.07
CA THR A 289 10.16 -39.34 17.59
C THR A 289 10.80 -40.61 17.06
N TYR A 290 12.06 -40.53 16.64
CA TYR A 290 12.88 -41.62 16.16
C TYR A 290 14.17 -41.69 16.99
N TYR A 291 14.65 -42.92 17.18
CA TYR A 291 15.92 -43.24 17.80
C TYR A 291 16.86 -43.82 16.75
N LEU A 292 18.04 -43.25 16.62
CA LEU A 292 19.09 -43.73 15.72
C LEU A 292 20.37 -43.94 16.53
N ALA A 293 20.97 -45.12 16.40
CA ALA A 293 22.19 -45.47 17.09
C ALA A 293 23.16 -46.23 16.20
N LEU A 294 24.45 -46.06 16.51
CA LEU A 294 25.50 -46.98 16.09
C LEU A 294 25.60 -48.09 17.14
N LYS A 295 25.56 -49.35 16.69
CA LYS A 295 25.75 -50.49 17.58
C LYS A 295 27.19 -50.52 18.11
N PRO A 296 27.39 -50.80 19.41
CA PRO A 296 28.71 -50.79 20.02
C PRO A 296 29.58 -51.95 19.52
N ASN A 297 30.91 -51.77 19.52
CA ASN A 297 31.92 -52.77 19.17
C ASN A 297 31.87 -53.27 17.71
N MET A 298 31.29 -52.48 16.80
CA MET A 298 31.16 -52.86 15.38
C MET A 298 32.09 -52.08 14.45
N VAL A 299 32.59 -50.93 14.89
CA VAL A 299 33.35 -49.98 14.07
C VAL A 299 34.63 -49.55 14.81
N GLU A 300 35.75 -49.51 14.11
CA GLU A 300 37.06 -49.04 14.60
C GLU A 300 37.76 -48.15 13.55
N ASP A 301 38.77 -47.40 13.97
CA ASP A 301 39.68 -46.70 13.07
C ASP A 301 40.75 -47.65 12.48
N THR A 302 41.70 -47.09 11.71
CA THR A 302 42.81 -47.88 11.16
C THR A 302 43.89 -48.26 12.18
N SER A 303 43.81 -47.70 13.39
CA SER A 303 44.75 -47.85 14.51
C SER A 303 44.23 -48.84 15.57
N ASP A 304 43.16 -49.59 15.27
CA ASP A 304 42.48 -50.58 16.12
C ASP A 304 41.76 -49.98 17.35
N ASN A 305 41.39 -48.69 17.33
CA ASN A 305 40.56 -48.11 18.39
C ASN A 305 39.07 -48.26 18.06
N ALA A 306 38.39 -49.20 18.72
CA ALA A 306 36.97 -49.47 18.50
C ALA A 306 36.04 -48.49 19.22
N VAL A 307 34.91 -48.15 18.59
CA VAL A 307 33.79 -47.45 19.23
C VAL A 307 33.04 -48.45 20.12
N THR A 308 33.41 -48.52 21.40
CA THR A 308 32.90 -49.52 22.35
C THR A 308 31.60 -49.13 23.05
N ALA A 309 31.31 -47.83 23.15
CA ALA A 309 30.08 -47.33 23.75
C ALA A 309 28.94 -47.25 22.73
N VAL A 310 27.69 -47.46 23.18
CA VAL A 310 26.51 -47.11 22.39
C VAL A 310 26.52 -45.60 22.21
N THR A 311 26.51 -45.14 20.96
CA THR A 311 26.24 -43.74 20.64
C THR A 311 24.89 -43.65 19.96
N SER A 312 24.13 -42.59 20.22
CA SER A 312 22.78 -42.47 19.66
C SER A 312 22.29 -41.02 19.62
N THR A 313 21.26 -40.80 18.81
CA THR A 313 20.46 -39.58 18.74
C THR A 313 18.98 -39.92 18.83
N THR A 314 18.20 -39.06 19.47
CA THR A 314 16.75 -38.98 19.30
C THR A 314 16.37 -37.72 18.54
N PHE A 315 15.41 -37.80 17.64
CA PHE A 315 14.87 -36.63 16.95
C PHE A 315 13.38 -36.78 16.67
N THR A 316 12.65 -35.68 16.64
CA THR A 316 11.21 -35.66 16.35
C THR A 316 10.99 -34.94 15.02
N THR A 317 10.27 -35.58 14.10
CA THR A 317 9.89 -34.98 12.82
C THR A 317 8.88 -33.86 13.01
N ALA A 318 8.83 -32.90 12.07
CA ALA A 318 7.83 -31.85 12.06
C ALA A 318 6.41 -32.44 11.99
N GLY A 319 5.46 -31.85 12.74
CA GLY A 319 4.06 -32.24 12.70
C GLY A 319 3.33 -31.74 11.45
N THR A 320 2.09 -32.21 11.27
CA THR A 320 1.19 -31.68 10.23
C THR A 320 0.89 -30.21 10.53
N SER A 321 1.00 -29.35 9.53
CA SER A 321 0.48 -27.98 9.61
C SER A 321 -0.47 -27.67 8.47
N VAL A 322 -1.46 -26.85 8.76
CA VAL A 322 -2.44 -26.34 7.79
C VAL A 322 -2.36 -24.82 7.72
N SER A 323 -2.53 -24.26 6.53
CA SER A 323 -2.67 -22.82 6.34
C SER A 323 -3.71 -22.52 5.27
N LEU A 324 -4.29 -21.33 5.34
CA LEU A 324 -5.05 -20.79 4.23
C LEU A 324 -4.12 -20.55 3.03
N ASP A 325 -4.61 -20.77 1.81
CA ASP A 325 -3.86 -20.42 0.58
C ASP A 325 -3.88 -18.89 0.36
N LYS A 326 -5.00 -18.25 0.73
CA LYS A 326 -5.20 -16.80 0.72
C LYS A 326 -6.11 -16.37 1.87
N ASN A 327 -5.84 -15.20 2.43
CA ASN A 327 -6.65 -14.58 3.50
C ASN A 327 -7.61 -13.50 2.95
N PHE A 328 -7.47 -13.18 1.67
CA PHE A 328 -8.34 -12.27 0.92
C PHE A 328 -8.68 -12.92 -0.42
N ILE A 329 -9.98 -12.97 -0.74
CA ILE A 329 -10.50 -13.51 -1.99
C ILE A 329 -11.62 -12.61 -2.49
N LYS A 330 -11.61 -12.29 -3.78
CA LYS A 330 -12.74 -11.69 -4.49
C LYS A 330 -13.39 -12.77 -5.37
N VAL A 331 -14.71 -12.80 -5.39
CA VAL A 331 -15.51 -13.59 -6.32
C VAL A 331 -16.65 -12.73 -6.86
N ASN A 332 -16.98 -12.88 -8.13
CA ASN A 332 -18.21 -12.28 -8.66
C ASN A 332 -19.39 -13.16 -8.26
N GLU A 333 -20.52 -12.55 -7.97
CA GLU A 333 -21.76 -13.23 -7.59
C GLU A 333 -22.16 -14.33 -8.61
N ASN A 334 -22.13 -14.00 -9.91
CA ASN A 334 -22.40 -14.95 -11.01
C ASN A 334 -21.30 -16.01 -11.29
N ALA A 335 -20.30 -16.16 -10.42
CA ALA A 335 -19.26 -17.18 -10.59
C ALA A 335 -19.78 -18.62 -10.38
N GLY A 336 -20.92 -18.78 -9.70
CA GLY A 336 -21.55 -20.05 -9.36
C GLY A 336 -20.83 -20.86 -8.28
N THR A 337 -19.50 -20.95 -8.28
CA THR A 337 -18.74 -21.63 -7.22
C THR A 337 -17.34 -21.04 -7.03
N LEU A 338 -16.97 -20.77 -5.78
CA LEU A 338 -15.62 -20.45 -5.36
C LEU A 338 -14.85 -21.71 -4.90
N ALA A 339 -13.67 -21.96 -5.47
CA ALA A 339 -12.77 -23.01 -5.01
C ALA A 339 -11.82 -22.49 -3.90
N PHE A 340 -12.21 -22.66 -2.64
CA PHE A 340 -11.43 -22.23 -1.47
C PHE A 340 -10.36 -23.26 -1.10
N LYS A 341 -9.08 -22.87 -1.08
CA LYS A 341 -7.95 -23.80 -0.94
C LYS A 341 -7.25 -23.66 0.41
N ILE A 342 -6.90 -24.81 0.99
CA ILE A 342 -6.11 -24.96 2.21
C ILE A 342 -4.85 -25.75 1.86
N ASN A 343 -3.70 -25.24 2.31
CA ASN A 343 -2.40 -25.90 2.14
C ASN A 343 -2.11 -26.80 3.32
N VAL A 344 -1.50 -27.97 3.05
CA VAL A 344 -1.16 -28.97 4.08
C VAL A 344 0.30 -29.36 3.95
N THR A 345 1.05 -29.21 5.03
CA THR A 345 2.47 -29.58 5.10
C THR A 345 2.65 -30.77 6.05
N ASN A 346 3.51 -31.72 5.68
CA ASN A 346 3.71 -32.98 6.42
C ASN A 346 2.39 -33.72 6.70
N PRO A 347 1.59 -34.05 5.67
CA PRO A 347 0.27 -34.63 5.87
C PRO A 347 0.31 -35.92 6.70
N SER A 348 -0.61 -36.03 7.65
CA SER A 348 -0.92 -37.26 8.40
C SER A 348 -2.41 -37.30 8.75
N ASN A 349 -2.84 -38.33 9.48
CA ASN A 349 -4.20 -38.41 9.99
C ASN A 349 -4.43 -37.30 11.04
N SER A 350 -5.13 -36.25 10.64
CA SER A 350 -5.44 -35.09 11.48
C SER A 350 -6.73 -34.42 11.01
N THR A 351 -7.29 -33.55 11.83
CA THR A 351 -8.48 -32.78 11.47
C THR A 351 -8.31 -31.28 11.73
N VAL A 352 -9.08 -30.47 11.02
CA VAL A 352 -9.27 -29.03 11.29
C VAL A 352 -10.70 -28.65 10.91
N ASN A 353 -11.33 -27.74 11.65
CA ASN A 353 -12.66 -27.25 11.30
C ASN A 353 -12.53 -26.02 10.39
N LEU A 354 -13.30 -26.00 9.30
CA LEU A 354 -13.58 -24.78 8.55
C LEU A 354 -14.92 -24.23 9.05
N VAL A 355 -14.89 -23.03 9.61
CA VAL A 355 -16.02 -22.38 10.27
C VAL A 355 -16.39 -21.10 9.53
N VAL A 356 -17.66 -20.96 9.16
CA VAL A 356 -18.22 -19.70 8.66
C VAL A 356 -18.53 -18.81 9.86
N LYS A 357 -17.97 -17.59 9.89
CA LYS A 357 -18.16 -16.67 11.00
C LYS A 357 -19.47 -15.90 10.81
N PRO A 358 -20.40 -15.98 11.78
CA PRO A 358 -21.67 -15.24 11.70
C PRO A 358 -21.43 -13.73 11.95
N ALA A 359 -22.49 -12.93 11.85
CA ALA A 359 -22.47 -11.55 12.30
C ALA A 359 -21.84 -11.42 13.71
N PRO A 360 -21.00 -10.41 13.98
CA PRO A 360 -20.72 -9.24 13.13
C PRO A 360 -19.52 -9.40 12.17
N PHE A 361 -19.06 -10.62 11.88
CA PHE A 361 -17.88 -10.84 11.03
C PHE A 361 -18.16 -10.72 9.53
N SER A 362 -19.42 -10.77 9.11
CA SER A 362 -19.82 -10.90 7.71
C SER A 362 -20.99 -9.96 7.43
N THR A 363 -21.02 -9.36 6.24
CA THR A 363 -22.18 -8.65 5.68
C THR A 363 -23.00 -9.57 4.78
N ALA A 364 -22.34 -10.47 4.06
CA ALA A 364 -22.97 -11.54 3.30
C ALA A 364 -23.54 -12.63 4.22
N ASN A 365 -24.63 -13.24 3.77
CA ASN A 365 -25.50 -14.16 4.47
C ASN A 365 -25.84 -15.40 3.61
N SER A 366 -26.87 -16.14 4.01
CA SER A 366 -27.29 -17.38 3.34
C SER A 366 -27.98 -17.16 1.98
N SER A 367 -28.29 -15.92 1.62
CA SER A 367 -28.84 -15.55 0.31
C SER A 367 -27.73 -15.52 -0.75
N ASP A 368 -26.48 -15.32 -0.34
CA ASP A 368 -25.38 -14.97 -1.26
C ASP A 368 -24.38 -16.12 -1.43
N PHE A 369 -24.31 -17.03 -0.45
CA PHE A 369 -23.49 -18.24 -0.53
C PHE A 369 -24.06 -19.40 0.29
N THR A 370 -23.65 -20.62 -0.07
CA THR A 370 -23.98 -21.83 0.71
C THR A 370 -22.72 -22.48 1.27
N LEU A 371 -22.49 -22.36 2.57
CA LEU A 371 -21.43 -23.11 3.27
C LEU A 371 -21.84 -23.39 4.71
N ALA A 372 -21.77 -24.66 5.11
CA ALA A 372 -21.91 -25.07 6.51
C ALA A 372 -20.53 -25.31 7.14
N ASN A 373 -20.45 -25.15 8.46
CA ASN A 373 -19.29 -25.56 9.23
C ASN A 373 -18.99 -27.04 8.98
N GLN A 374 -17.72 -27.37 8.69
CA GLN A 374 -17.32 -28.74 8.40
C GLN A 374 -15.96 -29.08 8.99
N THR A 375 -15.82 -30.33 9.44
CA THR A 375 -14.53 -30.88 9.86
C THR A 375 -13.83 -31.48 8.64
N ILE A 376 -12.67 -30.93 8.31
CA ILE A 376 -11.80 -31.42 7.24
C ILE A 376 -10.94 -32.55 7.80
N ASN A 377 -11.02 -33.72 7.18
CA ASN A 377 -10.20 -34.88 7.51
C ASN A 377 -8.99 -34.95 6.58
N LEU A 378 -7.79 -34.86 7.16
CA LEU A 378 -6.53 -34.96 6.44
C LEU A 378 -6.01 -36.39 6.52
N THR A 379 -5.44 -36.85 5.41
CA THR A 379 -4.79 -38.15 5.29
C THR A 379 -3.33 -37.95 4.89
N PRO A 380 -2.44 -38.95 5.03
CA PRO A 380 -1.04 -38.85 4.63
C PRO A 380 -0.79 -38.46 3.15
N SER A 381 -1.80 -38.53 2.28
CA SER A 381 -1.74 -38.09 0.88
C SER A 381 -2.29 -36.68 0.63
N THR A 382 -2.91 -36.04 1.62
CA THR A 382 -3.59 -34.75 1.45
C THR A 382 -2.59 -33.60 1.51
N THR A 383 -1.97 -33.23 0.39
CA THR A 383 -1.03 -32.09 0.31
C THR A 383 -1.72 -30.73 0.17
N SER A 384 -3.00 -30.73 -0.23
CA SER A 384 -3.90 -29.58 -0.19
C SER A 384 -5.34 -30.08 -0.10
N TYR A 385 -6.25 -29.21 0.35
CA TYR A 385 -7.68 -29.49 0.41
C TYR A 385 -8.46 -28.33 -0.20
N THR A 386 -9.45 -28.62 -1.05
CA THR A 386 -10.29 -27.61 -1.69
C THR A 386 -11.73 -27.77 -1.22
N VAL A 387 -12.30 -26.69 -0.69
CA VAL A 387 -13.73 -26.55 -0.38
C VAL A 387 -14.37 -25.77 -1.51
N ASN A 388 -15.34 -26.37 -2.18
CA ASN A 388 -16.16 -25.68 -3.16
C ASN A 388 -17.31 -24.99 -2.44
N ILE A 389 -17.36 -23.66 -2.53
CA ILE A 389 -18.37 -22.79 -1.92
C ILE A 389 -19.29 -22.30 -3.04
N PRO A 390 -20.52 -22.84 -3.16
CA PRO A 390 -21.52 -22.27 -4.05
C PRO A 390 -21.77 -20.80 -3.74
N ILE A 391 -21.66 -19.96 -4.77
CA ILE A 391 -22.05 -18.55 -4.73
C ILE A 391 -23.41 -18.47 -5.43
N ILE A 392 -24.35 -17.77 -4.80
CA ILE A 392 -25.71 -17.62 -5.28
C ILE A 392 -25.74 -16.34 -6.11
N ASP A 393 -26.30 -16.45 -7.31
CA ASP A 393 -26.54 -15.34 -8.24
C ASP A 393 -28.03 -15.08 -8.21
N ASP A 394 -28.44 -13.93 -7.66
CA ASP A 394 -29.86 -13.59 -7.55
C ASP A 394 -30.27 -12.38 -8.40
N THR A 395 -31.21 -11.57 -7.93
CA THR A 395 -31.70 -10.37 -8.65
C THR A 395 -31.97 -9.20 -7.70
N LEU A 396 -31.60 -9.34 -6.43
CA LEU A 396 -31.81 -8.35 -5.39
C LEU A 396 -30.71 -7.30 -5.53
N GLU A 397 -31.10 -6.02 -5.60
CA GLU A 397 -30.10 -4.95 -5.59
C GLU A 397 -29.52 -4.79 -4.18
N GLU A 398 -28.27 -5.19 -3.97
CA GLU A 398 -27.61 -5.10 -2.67
C GLU A 398 -26.53 -4.01 -2.66
N GLN A 399 -25.37 -4.24 -2.06
CA GLN A 399 -24.23 -3.34 -2.14
C GLN A 399 -23.28 -3.80 -3.24
N GLN A 400 -22.47 -2.89 -3.78
CA GLN A 400 -21.54 -3.25 -4.85
C GLN A 400 -20.58 -4.38 -4.44
N ALA A 401 -20.19 -4.44 -3.18
CA ALA A 401 -19.53 -5.60 -2.61
C ALA A 401 -20.04 -5.86 -1.19
N GLU A 402 -20.18 -7.14 -0.87
CA GLU A 402 -20.38 -7.65 0.47
C GLU A 402 -19.36 -8.75 0.75
N TYR A 403 -19.25 -9.19 2.01
CA TYR A 403 -18.22 -10.16 2.38
C TYR A 403 -18.67 -11.11 3.47
N PHE A 404 -18.08 -12.31 3.46
CA PHE A 404 -18.15 -13.25 4.56
C PHE A 404 -16.77 -13.71 4.99
N VAL A 405 -16.66 -14.15 6.24
CA VAL A 405 -15.41 -14.62 6.82
C VAL A 405 -15.48 -16.11 7.10
N VAL A 406 -14.42 -16.82 6.74
CA VAL A 406 -14.20 -18.21 7.16
C VAL A 406 -12.95 -18.33 8.02
N SER A 407 -12.94 -19.27 8.95
CA SER A 407 -11.83 -19.50 9.87
C SER A 407 -11.45 -20.98 9.96
N LEU A 408 -10.15 -21.25 10.07
CA LEU A 408 -9.63 -22.54 10.50
C LEU A 408 -9.61 -22.59 12.02
N GLU A 409 -10.28 -23.56 12.62
CA GLU A 409 -10.42 -23.69 14.08
C GLU A 409 -10.25 -25.14 14.55
N ASN A 410 -9.97 -25.33 15.85
CA ASN A 410 -9.96 -26.63 16.53
C ASN A 410 -9.16 -27.74 15.83
N PRO A 411 -7.88 -27.51 15.46
CA PRO A 411 -7.08 -28.55 14.82
C PRO A 411 -6.77 -29.69 15.81
N VAL A 412 -6.84 -30.94 15.35
CA VAL A 412 -6.47 -32.14 16.12
C VAL A 412 -5.43 -32.92 15.34
N GLY A 413 -4.24 -33.10 15.90
CA GLY A 413 -3.11 -33.75 15.20
C GLY A 413 -2.45 -32.88 14.13
N ALA A 414 -2.84 -31.61 14.02
CA ALA A 414 -2.23 -30.59 13.17
C ALA A 414 -2.08 -29.26 13.94
N THR A 415 -1.31 -28.34 13.38
CA THR A 415 -1.26 -26.93 13.82
C THR A 415 -1.74 -26.02 12.70
N ILE A 416 -2.38 -24.89 13.04
CA ILE A 416 -2.65 -23.83 12.07
C ILE A 416 -1.44 -22.90 12.03
N SER A 417 -0.94 -22.62 10.83
CA SER A 417 0.17 -21.70 10.59
C SER A 417 -0.29 -20.52 9.75
N GLY A 418 0.20 -19.31 10.05
CA GLY A 418 -0.26 -18.06 9.44
C GLY A 418 -1.59 -17.60 10.01
N ASP A 419 -2.28 -16.70 9.31
CA ASP A 419 -3.61 -16.25 9.72
C ASP A 419 -4.62 -17.39 9.58
N SER A 420 -5.51 -17.49 10.56
CA SER A 420 -6.57 -18.50 10.56
C SER A 420 -7.84 -18.03 9.85
N ASN A 421 -7.95 -16.74 9.51
CA ASN A 421 -9.15 -16.13 8.92
C ASN A 421 -8.92 -15.74 7.45
N ALA A 422 -9.93 -15.93 6.62
CA ALA A 422 -10.03 -15.34 5.29
C ALA A 422 -11.30 -14.50 5.16
N THR A 423 -11.18 -13.33 4.54
CA THR A 423 -12.31 -12.50 4.10
C THR A 423 -12.56 -12.77 2.62
N ILE A 424 -13.77 -13.20 2.28
CA ILE A 424 -14.21 -13.44 0.91
C ILE A 424 -15.23 -12.37 0.55
N TYR A 425 -14.91 -11.56 -0.45
CA TYR A 425 -15.82 -10.58 -1.01
C TYR A 425 -16.61 -11.18 -2.16
N ILE A 426 -17.92 -10.97 -2.14
CA ILE A 426 -18.84 -11.22 -3.24
C ILE A 426 -19.11 -9.86 -3.89
N VAL A 427 -18.86 -9.76 -5.20
CA VAL A 427 -19.17 -8.57 -6.00
C VAL A 427 -20.50 -8.79 -6.68
N ASP A 428 -21.51 -8.08 -6.19
CA ASP A 428 -22.87 -8.02 -6.70
C ASP A 428 -22.90 -7.56 -8.15
N ASN A 429 -23.80 -8.15 -8.94
CA ASN A 429 -23.98 -7.82 -10.35
C ASN A 429 -25.36 -7.25 -10.73
N ASP A 430 -26.21 -7.01 -9.73
CA ASP A 430 -27.60 -6.56 -9.86
C ASP A 430 -27.78 -5.06 -9.61
N LYS A 431 -26.90 -4.41 -8.85
CA LYS A 431 -26.98 -2.96 -8.59
C LYS A 431 -26.20 -2.13 -9.61
N PRO A 432 -26.86 -1.53 -10.63
CA PRO A 432 -26.15 -0.72 -11.61
C PRO A 432 -25.55 0.54 -10.98
N ALA A 433 -24.39 0.95 -11.49
CA ALA A 433 -23.82 2.25 -11.17
C ALA A 433 -24.79 3.38 -11.53
N PRO A 434 -24.76 4.54 -10.83
CA PRO A 434 -25.60 5.68 -11.16
C PRO A 434 -25.48 6.07 -12.64
N VAL A 435 -26.60 6.30 -13.31
CA VAL A 435 -26.60 6.71 -14.72
C VAL A 435 -26.90 8.21 -14.80
N PRO A 436 -26.07 9.01 -15.49
CA PRO A 436 -26.34 10.43 -15.70
C PRO A 436 -27.58 10.62 -16.57
N SER A 437 -28.49 11.49 -16.14
CA SER A 437 -29.71 11.80 -16.89
C SER A 437 -29.46 12.71 -18.11
N HIS A 438 -28.31 13.41 -18.15
CA HIS A 438 -27.93 14.38 -19.17
C HIS A 438 -28.97 15.49 -19.41
N GLN A 439 -29.75 15.86 -18.39
CA GLN A 439 -30.64 17.04 -18.43
C GLN A 439 -29.89 18.32 -18.84
N ILE A 440 -28.68 18.47 -18.29
CA ILE A 440 -27.61 19.32 -18.82
C ILE A 440 -26.35 18.47 -18.98
N SER A 441 -25.35 18.99 -19.67
CA SER A 441 -24.03 18.37 -19.76
C SER A 441 -22.96 19.45 -19.77
N LEU A 442 -21.82 19.12 -19.17
CA LEU A 442 -20.63 19.97 -19.19
C LEU A 442 -19.85 19.65 -20.48
N ASN A 443 -19.70 20.64 -21.35
CA ASN A 443 -18.88 20.54 -22.54
C ASN A 443 -17.53 21.23 -22.29
N TYR A 444 -16.45 20.46 -22.18
CA TYR A 444 -15.11 21.01 -21.95
C TYR A 444 -14.67 21.87 -23.14
N ILE A 445 -14.34 23.13 -22.89
CA ILE A 445 -13.91 24.09 -23.93
C ILE A 445 -12.43 24.46 -23.84
N GLY A 446 -11.77 24.18 -22.72
CA GLY A 446 -10.33 24.38 -22.57
C GLY A 446 -9.86 24.48 -21.13
N SER A 447 -8.53 24.51 -20.99
CA SER A 447 -7.79 24.81 -19.77
C SER A 447 -6.92 26.04 -20.01
N PHE A 448 -6.76 26.86 -18.98
CA PHE A 448 -6.01 28.10 -19.03
C PHE A 448 -5.10 28.23 -17.81
N ASP A 449 -3.79 28.29 -18.03
CA ASP A 449 -2.77 28.62 -17.01
C ASP A 449 -2.57 30.15 -16.99
N PRO A 450 -2.98 30.86 -15.91
CA PRO A 450 -2.76 32.30 -15.79
C PRO A 450 -1.28 32.69 -15.78
N SER A 451 -0.40 31.86 -15.21
CA SER A 451 1.04 32.14 -15.15
C SER A 451 1.75 31.96 -16.50
N GLY A 452 1.21 31.09 -17.36
CA GLY A 452 1.83 30.66 -18.62
C GLY A 452 3.10 29.83 -18.45
N THR A 453 3.50 29.51 -17.22
CA THR A 453 4.71 28.77 -16.88
C THR A 453 4.48 27.63 -15.88
N ASN A 454 3.23 27.31 -15.54
CA ASN A 454 2.84 26.34 -14.50
C ASN A 454 3.53 26.62 -13.15
N THR A 455 3.55 27.88 -12.72
CA THR A 455 4.15 28.31 -11.43
C THR A 455 3.11 28.89 -10.48
N SER A 456 1.84 28.80 -10.82
CA SER A 456 0.70 29.28 -10.03
C SER A 456 0.09 28.12 -9.22
N SER A 457 -0.58 28.44 -8.12
CA SER A 457 -1.79 27.71 -7.72
C SER A 457 -3.01 28.43 -8.28
N THR A 458 -4.14 27.75 -8.43
CA THR A 458 -5.45 28.40 -8.66
C THR A 458 -6.48 27.78 -7.75
N GLU A 459 -6.77 28.45 -6.64
CA GLU A 459 -7.67 27.96 -5.57
C GLU A 459 -9.08 28.54 -5.75
N ILE A 460 -9.18 29.86 -5.94
CA ILE A 460 -10.43 30.60 -6.05
C ILE A 460 -10.53 31.30 -7.40
N VAL A 461 -11.71 31.24 -8.03
CA VAL A 461 -12.05 32.02 -9.23
C VAL A 461 -13.39 32.74 -9.08
N VAL A 462 -13.46 34.02 -9.48
CA VAL A 462 -14.70 34.81 -9.50
C VAL A 462 -14.86 35.59 -10.80
N HIS A 463 -16.08 36.01 -11.12
CA HIS A 463 -16.42 36.65 -12.39
C HIS A 463 -17.16 37.98 -12.20
N ASP A 464 -16.73 39.02 -12.92
CA ASP A 464 -17.47 40.29 -13.03
C ASP A 464 -18.22 40.39 -14.38
N PRO A 465 -19.57 40.36 -14.38
CA PRO A 465 -20.36 40.43 -15.62
C PRO A 465 -20.21 41.74 -16.40
N ALA A 466 -19.95 42.87 -15.72
CA ALA A 466 -19.89 44.16 -16.39
C ALA A 466 -18.64 44.30 -17.27
N THR A 467 -17.50 43.80 -16.79
CA THR A 467 -16.22 43.88 -17.50
C THR A 467 -15.80 42.59 -18.20
N GLN A 468 -16.54 41.48 -17.98
CA GLN A 468 -16.23 40.15 -18.51
C GLN A 468 -14.83 39.70 -18.09
N ARG A 469 -14.50 39.92 -16.82
CA ARG A 469 -13.22 39.56 -16.24
C ARG A 469 -13.38 38.41 -15.26
N LEU A 470 -12.47 37.45 -15.33
CA LEU A 470 -12.22 36.51 -14.25
C LEU A 470 -11.13 37.06 -13.35
N PHE A 471 -11.23 36.75 -12.06
CA PHE A 471 -10.20 36.99 -11.06
C PHE A 471 -9.89 35.67 -10.41
N THR A 472 -8.62 35.28 -10.41
CA THR A 472 -8.15 34.04 -9.76
C THR A 472 -6.93 34.32 -8.93
N ILE A 473 -6.76 33.58 -7.83
CA ILE A 473 -5.64 33.76 -6.91
C ILE A 473 -4.59 32.67 -7.12
N SER A 474 -3.39 32.94 -6.59
CA SER A 474 -2.31 31.99 -6.40
C SER A 474 -1.66 32.23 -5.05
N SER A 475 -1.89 31.34 -4.09
CA SER A 475 -1.21 31.30 -2.80
C SER A 475 0.30 31.03 -2.94
N ILE A 476 0.73 30.24 -3.93
CA ILE A 476 2.14 29.92 -4.15
C ILE A 476 2.96 31.18 -4.47
N THR A 477 2.37 32.11 -5.21
CA THR A 477 3.05 33.33 -5.68
C THR A 477 2.54 34.62 -5.04
N ASP A 478 1.58 34.54 -4.13
CA ASP A 478 0.90 35.68 -3.50
C ASP A 478 0.39 36.71 -4.52
N VAL A 479 -0.37 36.27 -5.52
CA VAL A 479 -0.97 37.19 -6.52
C VAL A 479 -2.44 36.90 -6.75
N PHE A 480 -3.14 37.87 -7.35
CA PHE A 480 -4.33 37.56 -8.15
C PHE A 480 -4.18 38.06 -9.58
N ASP A 481 -4.66 37.25 -10.51
CA ASP A 481 -4.68 37.56 -11.94
C ASP A 481 -6.02 38.13 -12.37
N ILE A 482 -5.98 39.14 -13.22
CA ILE A 482 -7.13 39.73 -13.90
C ILE A 482 -7.14 39.18 -15.31
N ILE A 483 -8.14 38.38 -15.66
CA ILE A 483 -8.19 37.64 -16.92
C ILE A 483 -9.36 38.16 -17.77
N ASN A 484 -9.11 38.46 -19.04
CA ASN A 484 -10.15 38.77 -20.00
C ASN A 484 -10.89 37.49 -20.40
N PHE A 485 -12.19 37.43 -20.11
CA PHE A 485 -13.06 36.29 -20.38
C PHE A 485 -14.16 36.60 -21.41
N SER A 486 -14.05 37.71 -22.14
CA SER A 486 -14.99 38.06 -23.22
C SER A 486 -15.02 37.04 -24.37
N ASN A 487 -13.97 36.22 -24.51
CA ASN A 487 -13.96 35.00 -25.34
C ASN A 487 -13.51 33.79 -24.49
N PRO A 488 -14.45 32.98 -23.98
CA PRO A 488 -14.15 31.82 -23.12
C PRO A 488 -13.21 30.75 -23.72
N THR A 489 -13.08 30.70 -25.05
CA THR A 489 -12.18 29.73 -25.72
C THR A 489 -10.73 30.23 -25.86
N SER A 490 -10.47 31.49 -25.51
CA SER A 490 -9.14 32.09 -25.58
C SER A 490 -8.97 33.18 -24.51
N PRO A 491 -9.01 32.84 -23.21
CA PRO A 491 -8.75 33.81 -22.16
C PRO A 491 -7.33 34.37 -22.23
N THR A 492 -7.11 35.57 -21.71
CA THR A 492 -5.78 36.19 -21.63
C THR A 492 -5.63 37.00 -20.35
N VAL A 493 -4.47 36.92 -19.70
CA VAL A 493 -4.15 37.79 -18.55
C VAL A 493 -4.06 39.25 -19.02
N VAL A 494 -4.79 40.12 -18.33
CA VAL A 494 -4.78 41.58 -18.49
C VAL A 494 -3.77 42.23 -17.55
N ASN A 495 -3.73 41.76 -16.30
CA ASN A 495 -2.84 42.27 -15.26
C ASN A 495 -2.69 41.22 -14.15
N THR A 496 -1.59 41.30 -13.40
CA THR A 496 -1.32 40.46 -12.22
C THR A 496 -0.98 41.37 -11.06
N ILE A 497 -1.68 41.22 -9.93
CA ILE A 497 -1.54 42.09 -8.77
C ILE A 497 -0.78 41.35 -7.67
N ASN A 498 0.35 41.92 -7.24
CA ASN A 498 1.14 41.39 -6.13
C ASN A 498 0.45 41.67 -4.78
N MET A 499 0.15 40.61 -4.04
CA MET A 499 -0.51 40.66 -2.74
C MET A 499 0.45 40.62 -1.55
N ALA A 500 1.73 40.31 -1.75
CA ALA A 500 2.73 40.29 -0.69
C ALA A 500 2.82 41.61 0.13
N PRO A 501 2.70 42.82 -0.46
CA PRO A 501 2.67 44.07 0.32
C PRO A 501 1.46 44.21 1.26
N TYR A 502 0.42 43.41 1.06
CA TYR A 502 -0.81 43.45 1.84
C TYR A 502 -0.92 42.31 2.87
N GLY A 503 -0.03 41.31 2.79
CA GLY A 503 0.06 40.19 3.74
C GLY A 503 0.05 38.80 3.08
N GLY A 504 -0.45 38.72 1.84
CA GLY A 504 -0.72 37.48 1.11
C GLY A 504 -2.16 37.47 0.59
N ILE A 505 -2.62 36.33 0.08
CA ILE A 505 -4.01 36.14 -0.36
C ILE A 505 -4.46 34.70 -0.17
N THR A 506 -5.71 34.53 0.29
CA THR A 506 -6.38 33.25 0.55
C THR A 506 -7.71 33.16 -0.21
N SER A 507 -8.40 34.29 -0.40
CA SER A 507 -9.63 34.32 -1.17
C SER A 507 -9.90 35.68 -1.82
N ILE A 508 -10.77 35.66 -2.83
CA ILE A 508 -11.15 36.84 -3.61
C ILE A 508 -12.64 36.82 -3.94
N ALA A 509 -13.28 37.98 -3.87
CA ALA A 509 -14.65 38.19 -4.30
C ALA A 509 -14.77 39.47 -5.12
N VAL A 510 -15.77 39.52 -6.02
CA VAL A 510 -16.05 40.69 -6.85
C VAL A 510 -17.52 41.02 -6.88
N LYS A 511 -17.86 42.31 -6.74
CA LYS A 511 -19.22 42.80 -6.89
C LYS A 511 -19.25 44.29 -7.21
N ASN A 512 -20.14 44.69 -8.13
CA ASN A 512 -20.38 46.09 -8.49
C ASN A 512 -19.08 46.87 -8.83
N GLY A 513 -18.13 46.22 -9.52
CA GLY A 513 -16.85 46.83 -9.91
C GLY A 513 -15.82 46.95 -8.78
N ILE A 514 -16.07 46.36 -7.62
CA ILE A 514 -15.14 46.32 -6.47
C ILE A 514 -14.68 44.89 -6.25
N ILE A 515 -13.38 44.73 -6.07
CA ILE A 515 -12.74 43.47 -5.66
C ILE A 515 -12.46 43.58 -4.16
N ALA A 516 -12.74 42.52 -3.41
CA ALA A 516 -12.33 42.35 -2.03
C ALA A 516 -11.50 41.07 -1.92
N ALA A 517 -10.30 41.16 -1.34
CA ALA A 517 -9.42 40.04 -1.09
C ALA A 517 -9.26 39.80 0.41
N ALA A 518 -9.41 38.55 0.84
CA ALA A 518 -8.95 38.10 2.15
C ALA A 518 -7.44 38.00 2.12
N SER A 519 -6.78 38.64 3.08
CA SER A 519 -5.33 38.77 3.11
C SER A 519 -4.82 38.45 4.50
N PRO A 520 -4.19 37.28 4.71
CA PRO A 520 -3.67 36.88 6.00
C PRO A 520 -2.51 37.79 6.42
N ASN A 521 -2.22 37.77 7.71
CA ASN A 521 -0.99 38.39 8.21
C ASN A 521 0.19 37.46 7.91
N THR A 522 1.39 38.02 7.67
CA THR A 522 2.62 37.23 7.51
C THR A 522 2.86 36.27 8.69
N ASN A 523 2.37 36.60 9.88
CA ASN A 523 2.15 35.63 10.96
C ASN A 523 0.66 35.23 10.98
N PRO A 524 0.29 34.03 10.50
CA PRO A 524 -1.11 33.61 10.37
C PRO A 524 -1.94 33.71 11.67
N GLN A 525 -1.29 33.54 12.82
CA GLN A 525 -1.95 33.63 14.12
C GLN A 525 -2.26 35.09 14.57
N GLN A 526 -1.88 36.09 13.79
CA GLN A 526 -2.25 37.50 14.02
C GLN A 526 -3.41 37.91 13.10
N ASN A 527 -4.14 38.95 13.53
CA ASN A 527 -5.19 39.56 12.72
C ASN A 527 -4.69 39.91 11.31
N GLY A 528 -5.41 39.40 10.31
CA GLY A 528 -5.24 39.72 8.90
C GLY A 528 -6.03 40.95 8.48
N SER A 529 -6.32 41.04 7.19
CA SER A 529 -7.02 42.17 6.60
C SER A 529 -7.92 41.78 5.44
N VAL A 530 -8.88 42.65 5.14
CA VAL A 530 -9.57 42.67 3.85
C VAL A 530 -9.07 43.86 3.06
N VAL A 531 -8.63 43.60 1.84
CA VAL A 531 -8.06 44.58 0.93
C VAL A 531 -9.02 44.80 -0.25
N PHE A 532 -9.35 46.06 -0.51
CA PHE A 532 -10.27 46.46 -1.55
C PHE A 532 -9.51 47.06 -2.74
N PHE A 533 -9.87 46.60 -3.94
CA PHE A 533 -9.35 47.11 -5.20
C PHE A 533 -10.49 47.53 -6.13
N ASP A 534 -10.20 48.42 -7.08
CA ASP A 534 -11.07 48.61 -8.24
C ASP A 534 -10.96 47.42 -9.21
N ILE A 535 -11.82 47.39 -10.21
CA ILE A 535 -11.86 46.28 -11.19
C ILE A 535 -10.57 46.11 -12.02
N ASN A 536 -9.65 47.07 -12.01
CA ASN A 536 -8.35 47.01 -12.68
C ASN A 536 -7.21 46.60 -11.73
N GLY A 537 -7.51 46.32 -10.46
CA GLY A 537 -6.54 45.96 -9.44
C GLY A 537 -5.84 47.15 -8.79
N ASN A 538 -6.38 48.36 -8.92
CA ASN A 538 -5.83 49.51 -8.18
C ASN A 538 -6.32 49.48 -6.73
N PHE A 539 -5.40 49.59 -5.78
CA PHE A 539 -5.71 49.63 -4.36
C PHE A 539 -6.65 50.79 -4.00
N LEU A 540 -7.67 50.50 -3.18
CA LEU A 540 -8.63 51.48 -2.67
C LEU A 540 -8.51 51.65 -1.16
N LYS A 541 -8.65 50.55 -0.40
CA LYS A 541 -8.66 50.54 1.07
C LYS A 541 -8.23 49.19 1.63
N GLN A 542 -7.84 49.20 2.91
CA GLN A 542 -7.57 48.01 3.70
C GLN A 542 -8.15 48.23 5.10
N VAL A 543 -8.75 47.19 5.66
CA VAL A 543 -9.25 47.17 7.05
C VAL A 543 -8.83 45.87 7.72
N THR A 544 -8.59 45.92 9.03
CA THR A 544 -8.17 44.75 9.82
C THR A 544 -9.37 43.87 10.17
N VAL A 545 -9.20 42.55 10.09
CA VAL A 545 -10.21 41.52 10.43
C VAL A 545 -9.60 40.49 11.42
N GLY A 546 -10.19 39.30 11.55
CA GLY A 546 -9.68 38.25 12.43
C GLY A 546 -8.38 37.62 11.94
N ALA A 547 -7.85 36.65 12.70
CA ALA A 547 -6.65 35.90 12.33
C ALA A 547 -6.97 34.89 11.21
N LEU A 548 -6.06 34.76 10.25
CA LEU A 548 -6.21 33.91 9.05
C LEU A 548 -7.58 34.07 8.37
N PRO A 549 -7.92 35.26 7.81
CA PRO A 549 -9.09 35.40 6.96
C PRO A 549 -8.91 34.48 5.75
N ASP A 550 -9.75 33.47 5.64
CA ASP A 550 -9.62 32.45 4.61
C ASP A 550 -10.60 32.76 3.47
N MET A 551 -11.88 32.52 3.68
CA MET A 551 -12.92 32.83 2.69
C MET A 551 -13.44 34.27 2.76
N ILE A 552 -13.81 34.83 1.60
CA ILE A 552 -14.46 36.15 1.50
C ILE A 552 -15.66 36.16 0.54
N THR A 553 -16.72 36.89 0.88
CA THR A 553 -17.89 37.07 -0.01
C THR A 553 -18.64 38.38 0.23
N PHE A 554 -19.39 38.82 -0.79
CA PHE A 554 -20.28 39.98 -0.70
C PHE A 554 -21.71 39.54 -0.38
N SER A 555 -22.43 40.36 0.39
CA SER A 555 -23.87 40.19 0.54
C SER A 555 -24.60 40.36 -0.82
N PRO A 556 -25.73 39.68 -1.08
CA PRO A 556 -26.49 39.79 -2.34
C PRO A 556 -26.88 41.21 -2.76
N ASP A 557 -27.19 42.08 -1.81
CA ASP A 557 -27.47 43.51 -2.01
C ASP A 557 -26.21 44.39 -2.20
N GLY A 558 -25.01 43.85 -1.98
CA GLY A 558 -23.73 44.55 -2.14
C GLY A 558 -23.44 45.60 -1.06
N THR A 559 -24.12 45.56 0.09
CA THR A 559 -23.92 46.52 1.17
C THR A 559 -22.90 46.06 2.22
N LYS A 560 -22.54 44.76 2.21
CA LYS A 560 -21.60 44.17 3.17
C LYS A 560 -20.61 43.23 2.50
N VAL A 561 -19.43 43.12 3.10
CA VAL A 561 -18.46 42.04 2.84
C VAL A 561 -18.32 41.22 4.11
N MET A 562 -18.25 39.90 3.97
CA MET A 562 -18.02 38.97 5.07
C MET A 562 -16.77 38.15 4.80
N THR A 563 -16.03 37.84 5.86
CA THR A 563 -14.91 36.91 5.82
C THR A 563 -14.96 35.95 7.00
N ALA A 564 -14.71 34.68 6.71
CA ALA A 564 -14.47 33.66 7.70
C ALA A 564 -12.99 33.76 8.08
N ASN A 565 -12.69 33.88 9.37
CA ASN A 565 -11.31 33.93 9.81
C ASN A 565 -11.10 32.69 10.68
N GLU A 566 -10.36 31.72 10.16
CA GLU A 566 -10.19 30.39 10.73
C GLU A 566 -9.66 30.47 12.16
N GLY A 567 -8.64 31.29 12.38
CA GLY A 567 -7.93 31.29 13.66
C GLY A 567 -7.08 30.04 13.87
N GLU A 568 -6.57 29.43 12.80
CA GLU A 568 -5.75 28.21 12.88
C GLU A 568 -4.53 28.40 13.83
N PRO A 569 -4.27 27.40 14.70
CA PRO A 569 -3.09 27.40 15.56
C PRO A 569 -1.79 27.31 14.77
N ASN A 570 -0.68 27.70 15.39
CA ASN A 570 0.63 27.44 14.80
C ASN A 570 0.99 25.94 14.86
N ASP A 571 1.92 25.46 14.03
CA ASP A 571 2.33 24.05 13.95
C ASP A 571 2.56 23.36 15.32
N SER A 572 3.13 24.08 16.28
CA SER A 572 3.45 23.56 17.62
C SER A 572 2.28 23.64 18.61
N TYR A 573 1.11 24.15 18.22
CA TYR A 573 -0.06 24.40 19.07
C TYR A 573 0.24 25.26 20.31
N THR A 574 1.20 26.17 20.19
CA THR A 574 1.61 27.09 21.27
C THR A 574 0.89 28.43 21.22
N VAL A 575 0.40 28.81 20.04
CA VAL A 575 -0.42 29.99 19.79
C VAL A 575 -1.63 29.50 19.00
N ASP A 576 -2.80 29.64 19.61
CA ASP A 576 -4.08 29.12 19.13
C ASP A 576 -5.11 30.25 19.26
N PRO A 577 -5.23 31.13 18.24
CA PRO A 577 -6.19 32.22 18.26
C PRO A 577 -7.63 31.71 18.22
N GLU A 578 -8.60 32.58 18.52
CA GLU A 578 -10.01 32.21 18.36
C GLU A 578 -10.43 32.41 16.91
N GLY A 579 -11.16 31.44 16.35
CA GLY A 579 -11.86 31.61 15.09
C GLY A 579 -12.95 32.68 15.20
N THR A 580 -13.16 33.43 14.12
CA THR A 580 -14.08 34.58 14.12
C THR A 580 -14.74 34.80 12.76
N ILE A 581 -15.81 35.59 12.73
CA ILE A 581 -16.46 36.04 11.48
C ILE A 581 -16.46 37.55 11.43
N SER A 582 -15.90 38.16 10.38
CA SER A 582 -15.86 39.62 10.26
C SER A 582 -16.86 40.13 9.21
N ILE A 583 -17.65 41.15 9.58
CA ILE A 583 -18.64 41.81 8.73
C ILE A 583 -18.23 43.26 8.51
N ILE A 584 -18.07 43.66 7.26
CA ILE A 584 -17.64 45.00 6.85
C ILE A 584 -18.81 45.70 6.18
N ASP A 585 -19.30 46.79 6.77
CA ASP A 585 -20.34 47.62 6.17
C ASP A 585 -19.75 48.59 5.13
N ILE A 586 -20.09 48.36 3.86
CA ILE A 586 -19.60 49.14 2.72
C ILE A 586 -20.70 50.01 2.10
N SER A 587 -21.86 50.16 2.75
CA SER A 587 -22.99 50.94 2.25
C SER A 587 -22.66 52.43 2.01
N GLY A 588 -21.68 52.98 2.76
CA GLY A 588 -21.15 54.33 2.58
C GLY A 588 -20.14 54.49 1.44
N GLY A 589 -19.84 53.41 0.71
CA GLY A 589 -18.82 53.35 -0.35
C GLY A 589 -17.40 53.13 0.18
N ILE A 590 -16.56 52.48 -0.64
CA ILE A 590 -15.20 52.06 -0.24
C ILE A 590 -14.29 53.25 0.12
N SER A 591 -14.43 54.40 -0.55
CA SER A 591 -13.61 55.59 -0.25
C SER A 591 -13.77 56.10 1.19
N ASN A 592 -14.96 55.91 1.77
CA ASN A 592 -15.32 56.34 3.12
C ASN A 592 -15.10 55.24 4.16
N LEU A 593 -14.61 54.06 3.75
CA LEU A 593 -14.42 52.92 4.62
C LEU A 593 -13.33 53.22 5.66
N THR A 594 -13.64 52.90 6.92
CA THR A 594 -12.75 52.99 8.08
C THR A 594 -12.88 51.76 8.94
N GLN A 595 -12.00 51.60 9.93
CA GLN A 595 -12.05 50.45 10.83
C GLN A 595 -13.36 50.36 11.63
N SER A 596 -14.06 51.48 11.89
CA SER A 596 -15.35 51.45 12.60
C SER A 596 -16.47 50.80 11.80
N ASN A 597 -16.27 50.53 10.51
CA ASN A 597 -17.22 49.80 9.68
C ASN A 597 -17.10 48.28 9.83
N VAL A 598 -16.04 47.79 10.46
CA VAL A 598 -15.81 46.36 10.70
C VAL A 598 -16.47 45.94 12.01
N THR A 599 -17.15 44.80 11.99
CA THR A 599 -17.68 44.11 13.17
C THR A 599 -17.20 42.68 13.15
N THR A 600 -16.34 42.30 14.09
CA THR A 600 -15.83 40.93 14.22
C THR A 600 -16.60 40.20 15.32
N LEU A 601 -17.16 39.04 14.96
CA LEU A 601 -17.97 38.18 15.81
C LEU A 601 -17.11 37.03 16.33
N ASN A 602 -17.20 36.74 17.62
CA ASN A 602 -16.53 35.61 18.28
C ASN A 602 -17.54 34.57 18.78
N PHE A 603 -17.03 33.40 19.17
CA PHE A 603 -17.85 32.26 19.61
C PHE A 603 -17.93 32.10 21.13
N ASN A 604 -17.45 33.05 21.94
CA ASN A 604 -17.32 32.86 23.39
C ASN A 604 -18.65 32.54 24.09
N ALA A 605 -19.78 32.99 23.55
CA ALA A 605 -21.11 32.68 24.07
C ALA A 605 -21.46 31.17 24.01
N PHE A 606 -20.73 30.40 23.22
CA PHE A 606 -20.93 28.96 23.00
C PHE A 606 -19.92 28.09 23.77
N ASP A 607 -18.89 28.65 24.41
CA ASP A 607 -17.88 27.89 25.16
C ASP A 607 -18.48 27.03 26.28
N ALA A 608 -19.57 27.50 26.89
CA ALA A 608 -20.29 26.76 27.93
C ALA A 608 -21.23 25.66 27.38
N GLN A 609 -21.38 25.53 26.06
CA GLN A 609 -22.36 24.66 25.39
C GLN A 609 -21.75 23.41 24.75
N VAL A 610 -20.44 23.15 24.96
CA VAL A 610 -19.70 22.03 24.33
C VAL A 610 -20.48 20.72 24.40
N SER A 611 -20.92 20.27 25.58
CA SER A 611 -21.63 18.99 25.72
C SER A 611 -22.94 18.93 24.92
N ALA A 612 -23.70 20.03 24.86
CA ALA A 612 -24.95 20.09 24.11
C ALA A 612 -24.69 20.09 22.60
N LEU A 613 -23.65 20.80 22.15
CA LEU A 613 -23.26 20.84 20.74
C LEU A 613 -22.65 19.51 20.29
N SER A 614 -21.78 18.89 21.07
CA SER A 614 -21.21 17.58 20.76
C SER A 614 -22.28 16.48 20.64
N ALA A 615 -23.38 16.58 21.41
CA ALA A 615 -24.52 15.69 21.27
C ALA A 615 -25.24 15.81 19.91
N THR A 616 -25.06 16.92 19.18
CA THR A 616 -25.56 17.09 17.81
C THR A 616 -24.59 16.55 16.74
N GLY A 617 -23.42 16.05 17.14
CA GLY A 617 -22.37 15.60 16.24
C GLY A 617 -21.33 16.67 15.90
N LEU A 618 -21.33 17.82 16.58
CA LEU A 618 -20.22 18.78 16.52
C LEU A 618 -18.96 18.14 17.12
N ARG A 619 -17.83 18.36 16.47
CA ARG A 619 -16.52 17.92 16.94
C ARG A 619 -15.85 19.03 17.72
N LYS A 620 -15.50 18.71 18.97
CA LYS A 620 -14.45 19.43 19.70
C LYS A 620 -13.23 18.52 19.71
N VAL A 621 -12.21 18.88 18.94
CA VAL A 621 -11.07 18.00 18.64
C VAL A 621 -10.03 18.09 19.76
N ARG A 622 -9.69 19.32 20.18
CA ARG A 622 -8.74 19.53 21.28
C ARG A 622 -9.44 19.63 22.63
N THR A 623 -8.89 18.96 23.63
CA THR A 623 -9.39 18.99 25.01
C THR A 623 -8.86 20.15 25.85
N ASN A 624 -7.74 20.76 25.44
CA ASN A 624 -6.98 21.72 26.26
C ASN A 624 -7.11 23.19 25.78
N ASN A 625 -8.11 23.49 24.94
CA ASN A 625 -8.46 24.82 24.46
C ASN A 625 -9.97 25.08 24.65
N THR A 626 -10.41 26.33 24.52
CA THR A 626 -11.86 26.65 24.55
C THR A 626 -12.55 26.09 23.30
N LEU A 627 -13.89 26.16 23.23
CA LEU A 627 -14.57 25.84 21.98
C LEU A 627 -14.24 26.89 20.92
N SER A 628 -14.21 28.17 21.31
CA SER A 628 -13.93 29.29 20.41
C SER A 628 -12.55 29.24 19.74
N GLN A 629 -11.54 28.65 20.41
CA GLN A 629 -10.23 28.37 19.82
C GLN A 629 -10.23 27.14 18.90
N ASP A 630 -11.10 26.16 19.17
CA ASP A 630 -11.17 24.94 18.36
C ASP A 630 -12.00 25.10 17.09
N LEU A 631 -12.91 26.08 17.09
CA LEU A 631 -13.79 26.41 15.97
C LEU A 631 -13.02 27.19 14.90
N GLU A 632 -12.89 26.61 13.71
CA GLU A 632 -12.27 27.22 12.52
C GLU A 632 -13.35 27.48 11.46
N PRO A 633 -13.79 28.75 11.28
CA PRO A 633 -14.73 29.10 10.23
C PRO A 633 -14.05 29.11 8.86
N GLU A 634 -14.64 28.35 7.93
CA GLU A 634 -14.08 28.10 6.61
C GLU A 634 -14.87 28.85 5.53
N TYR A 635 -16.07 28.37 5.21
CA TYR A 635 -16.82 28.85 4.04
C TYR A 635 -18.12 29.58 4.41
N ILE A 636 -18.46 30.66 3.70
CA ILE A 636 -19.67 31.48 3.96
C ILE A 636 -20.66 31.43 2.80
N THR A 637 -21.95 31.23 3.11
CA THR A 637 -23.04 31.46 2.16
C THR A 637 -24.09 32.41 2.76
N ILE A 638 -24.59 33.35 1.97
CA ILE A 638 -25.50 34.42 2.42
C ILE A 638 -26.86 34.26 1.74
N SER A 639 -27.94 34.37 2.52
CA SER A 639 -29.31 34.30 2.02
C SER A 639 -29.58 35.40 0.99
N SER A 640 -30.36 35.09 -0.05
CA SER A 640 -30.68 36.01 -1.15
C SER A 640 -31.26 37.38 -0.73
N ASP A 641 -31.82 37.50 0.47
CA ASP A 641 -32.36 38.74 1.05
C ASP A 641 -31.34 39.54 1.90
N SER A 642 -30.07 39.11 1.94
CA SER A 642 -28.99 39.68 2.74
C SER A 642 -29.27 39.75 4.25
N GLN A 643 -30.17 38.92 4.80
CA GLN A 643 -30.52 38.95 6.22
C GLN A 643 -29.79 37.92 7.07
N LYS A 644 -29.41 36.78 6.49
CA LYS A 644 -28.81 35.65 7.21
C LYS A 644 -27.60 35.11 6.46
N ALA A 645 -26.60 34.65 7.19
CA ALA A 645 -25.51 33.85 6.63
C ALA A 645 -25.39 32.53 7.37
N TRP A 646 -24.89 31.52 6.67
CA TRP A 646 -24.44 30.25 7.22
C TRP A 646 -22.94 30.13 6.97
N VAL A 647 -22.21 29.70 7.99
CA VAL A 647 -20.75 29.55 7.95
C VAL A 647 -20.40 28.12 8.30
N ALA A 648 -19.69 27.43 7.42
CA ALA A 648 -19.14 26.10 7.69
C ALA A 648 -18.03 26.19 8.73
N LEU A 649 -18.02 25.25 9.67
CA LEU A 649 -16.96 25.03 10.65
C LEU A 649 -16.45 23.61 10.39
N GLN A 650 -15.59 23.47 9.38
CA GLN A 650 -15.32 22.21 8.69
C GLN A 650 -14.78 21.13 9.63
N GLU A 651 -13.65 21.40 10.27
CA GLU A 651 -12.95 20.52 11.21
C GLU A 651 -13.87 20.21 12.41
N ASN A 652 -14.82 21.09 12.70
CA ASN A 652 -15.78 20.92 13.78
C ASN A 652 -17.08 20.22 13.36
N ASN A 653 -17.24 19.86 12.08
CA ASN A 653 -18.44 19.22 11.54
C ASN A 653 -19.73 19.98 11.93
N ALA A 654 -19.73 21.30 11.76
CA ALA A 654 -20.82 22.16 12.22
C ALA A 654 -21.08 23.34 11.29
N VAL A 655 -22.22 24.01 11.51
CA VAL A 655 -22.60 25.24 10.82
C VAL A 655 -22.99 26.31 11.84
N ALA A 656 -22.41 27.50 11.71
CA ALA A 656 -22.82 28.69 12.44
C ALA A 656 -23.87 29.49 11.66
N GLU A 657 -24.86 30.05 12.36
CA GLU A 657 -25.88 30.93 11.80
C GLU A 657 -25.64 32.37 12.24
N VAL A 658 -25.58 33.30 11.28
CA VAL A 658 -25.33 34.72 11.55
C VAL A 658 -26.52 35.57 11.10
N ASN A 659 -27.02 36.42 11.99
CA ASN A 659 -27.99 37.46 11.64
C ASN A 659 -27.24 38.73 11.21
N LEU A 660 -27.46 39.16 9.96
CA LEU A 660 -26.74 40.28 9.35
C LEU A 660 -27.31 41.65 9.70
N ALA A 661 -28.54 41.71 10.21
CA ALA A 661 -29.14 42.94 10.70
C ALA A 661 -28.63 43.29 12.10
N THR A 662 -28.60 42.31 13.01
CA THR A 662 -28.10 42.50 14.38
C THR A 662 -26.59 42.32 14.50
N LYS A 663 -25.93 41.74 13.48
CA LYS A 663 -24.50 41.37 13.48
C LYS A 663 -24.16 40.47 14.67
N THR A 664 -24.85 39.33 14.77
CA THR A 664 -24.68 38.37 15.87
C THR A 664 -24.72 36.94 15.35
N ILE A 665 -23.90 36.06 15.92
CA ILE A 665 -24.03 34.61 15.75
C ILE A 665 -25.23 34.16 16.60
N THR A 666 -26.26 33.61 15.95
CA THR A 666 -27.53 33.22 16.59
C THR A 666 -27.54 31.77 17.03
N GLY A 667 -26.62 30.94 16.54
CA GLY A 667 -26.51 29.54 16.93
C GLY A 667 -25.41 28.80 16.17
N ILE A 668 -25.02 27.66 16.73
CA ILE A 668 -24.17 26.65 16.09
C ILE A 668 -24.93 25.33 16.17
N TRP A 669 -24.85 24.51 15.14
CA TRP A 669 -25.39 23.16 15.18
C TRP A 669 -24.48 22.19 14.43
N GLY A 670 -24.28 21.01 15.03
CA GLY A 670 -23.49 19.93 14.45
C GLY A 670 -24.28 19.17 13.38
N LEU A 671 -23.55 18.55 12.46
CA LEU A 671 -24.11 17.88 11.28
C LEU A 671 -24.39 16.39 11.49
N GLY A 672 -24.06 15.84 12.66
CA GLY A 672 -24.17 14.41 12.94
C GLY A 672 -23.06 13.58 12.30
N LYS A 673 -23.31 12.27 12.17
CA LYS A 673 -22.41 11.30 11.54
C LYS A 673 -23.20 10.44 10.55
N LYS A 674 -22.58 10.08 9.43
CA LYS A 674 -23.07 9.08 8.49
C LYS A 674 -22.62 7.69 8.95
N ASP A 675 -23.56 6.77 9.07
CA ASP A 675 -23.31 5.36 9.39
C ASP A 675 -22.96 4.58 8.12
N MET A 676 -21.70 4.16 8.00
CA MET A 676 -21.20 3.45 6.83
C MET A 676 -21.51 1.95 6.86
N SER A 677 -22.23 1.46 7.87
CA SER A 677 -22.73 0.08 7.92
C SER A 677 -24.07 -0.10 7.19
N VAL A 678 -24.75 1.02 6.88
CA VAL A 678 -26.08 1.03 6.25
C VAL A 678 -25.97 0.85 4.72
N PRO A 679 -26.79 0.00 4.10
CA PRO A 679 -26.84 -0.15 2.64
C PRO A 679 -26.95 1.19 1.91
N GLY A 680 -26.12 1.39 0.87
CA GLY A 680 -26.03 2.65 0.12
C GLY A 680 -24.99 3.65 0.63
N ASN A 681 -24.37 3.39 1.79
CA ASN A 681 -23.23 4.15 2.34
C ASN A 681 -21.90 3.39 2.25
N GLY A 682 -21.81 2.41 1.35
CA GLY A 682 -20.59 1.64 1.18
C GLY A 682 -19.43 2.50 0.66
N PHE A 683 -18.21 2.05 0.90
CA PHE A 683 -17.00 2.71 0.41
C PHE A 683 -15.86 1.71 0.21
N ASP A 684 -14.96 2.02 -0.71
CA ASP A 684 -13.69 1.29 -0.81
C ASP A 684 -12.73 1.80 0.27
N ALA A 685 -12.41 0.91 1.23
CA ALA A 685 -11.68 1.26 2.44
C ALA A 685 -10.19 0.90 2.42
N SER A 686 -9.72 0.10 1.47
CA SER A 686 -8.36 -0.47 1.49
C SER A 686 -7.62 -0.18 0.20
N ASP A 687 -6.47 0.47 0.30
CA ASP A 687 -5.53 0.59 -0.82
C ASP A 687 -4.63 -0.66 -0.99
N ASN A 688 -4.83 -1.72 -0.20
CA ASN A 688 -3.90 -2.86 -0.08
C ASN A 688 -4.55 -4.22 -0.35
N ASN A 689 -5.49 -4.27 -1.30
CA ASN A 689 -6.10 -5.51 -1.78
C ASN A 689 -6.11 -5.64 -3.32
N GLY A 690 -5.79 -4.56 -4.05
CA GLY A 690 -5.71 -4.53 -5.51
C GLY A 690 -7.06 -4.56 -6.25
N GLU A 691 -8.19 -4.48 -5.54
CA GLU A 691 -9.55 -4.64 -6.10
C GLU A 691 -10.45 -3.50 -5.65
N ILE A 692 -11.30 -2.94 -6.53
CA ILE A 692 -12.31 -1.95 -6.11
C ILE A 692 -13.48 -2.68 -5.45
N LEU A 693 -13.66 -2.49 -4.15
CA LEU A 693 -14.62 -3.17 -3.27
C LEU A 693 -15.31 -2.15 -2.36
N ILE A 694 -16.41 -1.59 -2.84
CA ILE A 694 -17.28 -0.64 -2.13
C ILE A 694 -18.22 -1.46 -1.24
N ALA A 695 -17.81 -1.63 0.02
CA ALA A 695 -18.52 -2.43 1.01
C ALA A 695 -18.95 -1.58 2.21
N ASN A 696 -19.90 -2.11 2.98
CA ASN A 696 -20.30 -1.50 4.25
C ASN A 696 -19.39 -1.96 5.39
N TRP A 697 -19.11 -1.04 6.32
CA TRP A 697 -18.23 -1.26 7.45
C TRP A 697 -18.80 -0.64 8.72
N PRO A 698 -18.47 -1.14 9.92
CA PRO A 698 -18.91 -0.56 11.19
C PRO A 698 -18.12 0.72 11.51
N VAL A 699 -18.19 1.70 10.61
CA VAL A 699 -17.50 3.00 10.65
C VAL A 699 -18.56 4.08 10.67
N LYS A 700 -18.36 5.12 11.49
CA LYS A 700 -19.15 6.34 11.43
C LYS A 700 -18.27 7.48 10.95
N THR A 701 -18.69 8.15 9.88
CA THR A 701 -17.94 9.27 9.31
C THR A 701 -18.64 10.60 9.59
N TYR A 702 -17.89 11.62 9.97
CA TYR A 702 -18.40 12.97 10.03
C TYR A 702 -18.55 13.55 8.60
N PHE A 703 -19.45 14.52 8.42
CA PHE A 703 -19.64 15.17 7.13
C PHE A 703 -18.52 16.15 6.83
N THR A 704 -18.10 16.94 7.82
CA THR A 704 -16.91 17.82 7.78
C THR A 704 -16.83 18.59 6.45
N PRO A 705 -17.79 19.51 6.22
CA PRO A 705 -17.93 20.11 4.91
C PRO A 705 -17.02 21.32 4.72
N ASP A 706 -16.39 21.38 3.56
CA ASP A 706 -15.68 22.56 3.07
C ASP A 706 -16.71 23.48 2.38
N GLY A 707 -16.97 23.25 1.09
CA GLY A 707 -17.88 24.07 0.31
C GLY A 707 -19.33 24.02 0.82
N ILE A 708 -19.93 25.20 0.98
CA ILE A 708 -21.35 25.37 1.35
C ILE A 708 -22.08 26.37 0.44
N GLN A 709 -23.30 26.03 0.02
CA GLN A 709 -24.21 26.96 -0.66
C GLN A 709 -25.62 26.90 -0.07
N ASN A 710 -26.36 28.00 -0.16
CA ASN A 710 -27.77 28.05 0.25
C ASN A 710 -28.71 28.27 -0.95
N TYR A 711 -29.92 27.75 -0.84
CA TYR A 711 -31.00 28.00 -1.78
C TYR A 711 -32.36 27.84 -1.09
N LYS A 712 -33.42 28.29 -1.76
CA LYS A 712 -34.77 28.33 -1.19
C LYS A 712 -35.75 27.59 -2.09
N VAL A 713 -36.52 26.67 -1.50
CA VAL A 713 -37.58 25.93 -2.19
C VAL A 713 -38.86 26.04 -1.38
N GLY A 714 -39.94 26.50 -2.00
CA GLY A 714 -41.27 26.57 -1.35
C GLY A 714 -41.33 27.43 -0.07
N GLY A 715 -40.38 28.33 0.15
CA GLY A 715 -40.30 29.14 1.37
C GLY A 715 -39.29 28.64 2.41
N THR A 716 -38.83 27.40 2.29
CA THR A 716 -37.86 26.76 3.20
C THR A 716 -36.43 26.99 2.73
N ASN A 717 -35.53 27.27 3.67
CA ASN A 717 -34.11 27.42 3.39
C ASN A 717 -33.41 26.06 3.43
N TYR A 718 -32.57 25.81 2.44
CA TYR A 718 -31.73 24.62 2.37
C TYR A 718 -30.28 25.03 2.23
N ILE A 719 -29.39 24.23 2.80
CA ILE A 719 -27.95 24.29 2.53
C ILE A 719 -27.53 22.99 1.86
N ILE A 720 -26.59 23.10 0.92
CA ILE A 720 -25.87 21.98 0.32
C ILE A 720 -24.42 22.07 0.76
N THR A 721 -23.83 20.92 1.07
CA THR A 721 -22.44 20.81 1.51
C THR A 721 -21.67 19.79 0.68
N ALA A 722 -20.42 20.11 0.37
CA ALA A 722 -19.45 19.17 -0.16
C ALA A 722 -18.66 18.58 1.03
N ASN A 723 -18.76 17.26 1.25
CA ASN A 723 -18.30 16.61 2.48
C ASN A 723 -16.88 16.05 2.30
N GLU A 724 -15.90 16.94 2.18
CA GLU A 724 -14.50 16.62 1.89
C GLU A 724 -13.84 15.90 3.06
N GLY A 725 -13.59 16.63 4.14
CA GLY A 725 -13.37 16.12 5.48
C GLY A 725 -12.00 16.31 6.05
N ASP A 726 -11.50 17.55 6.05
CA ASP A 726 -10.19 17.83 6.60
C ASP A 726 -10.01 17.53 8.10
N GLU A 727 -8.77 17.18 8.45
CA GLU A 727 -8.34 16.68 9.76
C GLU A 727 -7.44 17.72 10.44
N LYS A 728 -7.54 17.88 11.77
CA LYS A 728 -6.52 18.65 12.52
C LYS A 728 -5.22 17.84 12.65
N ASP A 729 -4.30 18.01 11.70
CA ASP A 729 -3.02 17.28 11.61
C ASP A 729 -1.82 18.22 11.46
N LEU A 730 -1.38 18.83 12.57
CA LEU A 730 -0.17 19.65 12.63
C LEU A 730 0.97 18.96 13.38
N ALA A 731 2.20 19.46 13.27
CA ALA A 731 3.37 18.82 13.88
C ALA A 731 3.26 18.62 15.41
N GLY A 732 2.58 19.53 16.11
CA GLY A 732 2.35 19.50 17.56
C GLY A 732 1.12 18.70 18.00
N PHE A 733 0.24 18.32 17.08
CA PHE A 733 -0.96 17.52 17.35
C PHE A 733 -1.49 16.90 16.06
N SER A 734 -1.68 15.57 16.09
CA SER A 734 -2.27 14.82 15.01
C SER A 734 -3.42 13.99 15.54
N GLU A 735 -4.62 14.23 15.01
CA GLU A 735 -5.74 13.34 15.26
C GLU A 735 -5.72 12.08 14.38
N ARG A 736 -4.90 12.09 13.33
CA ARG A 736 -4.86 11.05 12.30
C ARG A 736 -4.23 9.77 12.85
N THR A 737 -4.94 8.66 12.73
CA THR A 737 -4.39 7.31 12.92
C THR A 737 -4.99 6.34 11.91
N THR A 738 -4.82 5.04 12.11
CA THR A 738 -5.45 3.99 11.30
C THR A 738 -6.07 2.92 12.17
N VAL A 739 -7.10 2.24 11.67
CA VAL A 739 -7.78 1.16 12.43
C VAL A 739 -6.80 0.06 12.87
N GLY A 740 -5.81 -0.26 12.04
CA GLY A 740 -4.81 -1.29 12.32
C GLY A 740 -3.67 -0.85 13.24
N ALA A 741 -3.65 0.41 13.71
CA ALA A 741 -2.62 0.88 14.62
C ALA A 741 -2.67 0.13 15.97
N ASN A 742 -1.51 -0.03 16.59
CA ASN A 742 -1.37 -0.77 17.85
C ASN A 742 -2.01 -0.02 19.04
N ASP A 743 -2.00 1.31 18.97
CA ASP A 743 -2.56 2.24 19.96
C ASP A 743 -4.04 2.59 19.70
N TYR A 744 -4.63 2.11 18.60
CA TYR A 744 -6.05 2.23 18.32
C TYR A 744 -6.78 0.93 18.70
N ALA A 745 -6.87 0.63 20.00
CA ALA A 745 -7.53 -0.59 20.48
C ALA A 745 -9.05 -0.49 20.29
N LEU A 746 -9.69 -1.52 19.75
CA LEU A 746 -11.15 -1.56 19.61
C LEU A 746 -11.74 -2.33 20.77
N ASP A 747 -12.82 -1.81 21.37
CA ASP A 747 -13.52 -2.50 22.45
C ASP A 747 -13.92 -3.93 21.99
N PRO A 748 -13.48 -4.99 22.70
CA PRO A 748 -13.71 -6.37 22.27
C PRO A 748 -15.15 -6.86 22.44
N ALA A 749 -15.97 -6.19 23.25
CA ALA A 749 -17.39 -6.48 23.39
C ALA A 749 -18.20 -5.90 22.21
N ILE A 750 -17.80 -4.74 21.68
CA ILE A 750 -18.43 -4.09 20.52
C ILE A 750 -17.86 -4.64 19.21
N PHE A 751 -16.55 -4.86 19.15
CA PHE A 751 -15.82 -5.34 17.99
C PHE A 751 -15.13 -6.70 18.24
N PRO A 752 -15.86 -7.79 18.53
CA PRO A 752 -15.27 -9.12 18.68
C PRO A 752 -14.53 -9.62 17.41
N GLN A 753 -14.79 -8.98 16.28
CA GLN A 753 -14.19 -9.19 14.96
C GLN A 753 -13.00 -8.24 14.67
N SER A 754 -12.45 -7.55 15.67
CA SER A 754 -11.37 -6.56 15.51
C SER A 754 -10.18 -7.06 14.68
N SER A 755 -9.76 -8.32 14.85
CA SER A 755 -8.67 -8.91 14.03
C SER A 755 -8.98 -8.93 12.52
N VAL A 756 -10.24 -9.13 12.13
CA VAL A 756 -10.68 -9.08 10.73
C VAL A 756 -10.76 -7.64 10.24
N LEU A 757 -11.28 -6.72 11.06
CA LEU A 757 -11.35 -5.29 10.69
C LEU A 757 -9.95 -4.72 10.48
N LYS A 758 -9.03 -5.03 11.39
CA LYS A 758 -7.63 -4.57 11.36
C LYS A 758 -6.77 -5.20 10.27
N ALA A 759 -7.27 -6.17 9.51
CA ALA A 759 -6.53 -6.72 8.38
C ALA A 759 -6.27 -5.62 7.33
N SER A 760 -5.05 -5.57 6.77
CA SER A 760 -4.64 -4.49 5.87
C SER A 760 -5.43 -4.45 4.55
N TYR A 761 -5.97 -5.60 4.11
CA TYR A 761 -6.85 -5.74 2.96
C TYR A 761 -8.33 -5.41 3.25
N ASN A 762 -8.65 -5.12 4.52
CA ASN A 762 -9.92 -4.60 5.04
C ASN A 762 -9.71 -3.16 5.56
N LEU A 763 -10.11 -2.82 6.79
CA LEU A 763 -9.98 -1.47 7.35
C LEU A 763 -8.59 -1.17 7.92
N GLY A 764 -7.67 -2.12 8.03
CA GLY A 764 -6.43 -1.95 8.80
C GLY A 764 -5.59 -0.71 8.44
N ARG A 765 -5.63 -0.27 7.18
CA ARG A 765 -4.92 0.94 6.71
C ARG A 765 -5.81 2.19 6.62
N PHE A 766 -7.11 2.04 6.80
CA PHE A 766 -8.12 3.09 6.71
C PHE A 766 -7.87 4.13 7.81
N ARG A 767 -7.83 5.41 7.41
CA ARG A 767 -7.59 6.55 8.28
C ARG A 767 -8.83 6.84 9.12
N VAL A 768 -8.58 7.11 10.40
CA VAL A 768 -9.59 7.39 11.42
C VAL A 768 -9.04 8.41 12.41
N SER A 769 -9.93 9.03 13.19
CA SER A 769 -9.57 9.98 14.24
C SER A 769 -9.28 9.24 15.55
N ASN A 770 -8.16 9.57 16.21
CA ASN A 770 -7.86 9.16 17.58
C ASN A 770 -8.44 10.16 18.62
N ALA A 771 -8.95 11.30 18.18
CA ALA A 771 -9.52 12.34 19.03
C ALA A 771 -11.00 12.09 19.35
N THR A 772 -11.65 11.18 18.62
CA THR A 772 -13.07 10.83 18.80
C THR A 772 -13.27 9.32 18.70
N GLY A 773 -14.34 8.80 19.33
CA GLY A 773 -14.71 7.38 19.25
C GLY A 773 -14.50 6.59 20.55
N ASN A 774 -13.70 7.13 21.48
CA ASN A 774 -13.65 6.69 22.87
C ASN A 774 -14.67 7.51 23.68
N THR A 775 -15.67 6.82 24.21
CA THR A 775 -16.91 7.40 24.77
C THR A 775 -17.06 7.20 26.27
N ASP A 776 -16.32 6.27 26.86
CA ASP A 776 -16.32 6.03 28.32
C ASP A 776 -15.00 6.43 29.02
N GLY A 777 -13.99 6.83 28.24
CA GLY A 777 -12.73 7.39 28.72
C GLY A 777 -11.68 6.36 29.10
N ASP A 778 -11.83 5.09 28.72
CA ASP A 778 -10.79 4.07 28.89
C ASP A 778 -9.74 4.11 27.75
N ALA A 779 -9.06 3.00 27.42
CA ALA A 779 -8.06 2.97 26.35
C ALA A 779 -8.60 2.41 25.02
N ASP A 780 -9.76 1.76 25.07
CA ASP A 780 -10.40 1.14 23.92
C ASP A 780 -11.33 2.17 23.24
N PHE A 781 -11.68 1.88 21.98
CA PHE A 781 -12.59 2.69 21.19
C PHE A 781 -13.90 1.92 20.97
N GLU A 782 -15.01 2.54 21.35
CA GLU A 782 -16.37 2.01 21.17
C GLU A 782 -16.94 2.33 19.78
N GLU A 783 -16.31 3.26 19.06
CA GLU A 783 -16.70 3.66 17.72
C GLU A 783 -15.49 3.93 16.82
N ILE A 784 -15.54 3.39 15.60
CA ILE A 784 -14.58 3.72 14.55
C ILE A 784 -15.03 5.01 13.87
N ALA A 785 -14.46 6.14 14.28
CA ALA A 785 -14.81 7.47 13.78
C ALA A 785 -13.83 7.95 12.69
N ALA A 786 -14.37 8.32 11.52
CA ALA A 786 -13.60 8.85 10.39
C ALA A 786 -14.11 10.23 9.94
N LEU A 787 -13.33 10.91 9.10
CA LEU A 787 -13.72 12.18 8.49
C LEU A 787 -13.97 12.00 6.99
N GLY A 788 -14.76 12.90 6.40
CA GLY A 788 -15.11 12.85 4.99
C GLY A 788 -16.17 11.80 4.69
N ALA A 789 -17.40 12.26 4.45
CA ALA A 789 -18.53 11.38 4.15
C ALA A 789 -18.56 10.88 2.70
N ARG A 790 -17.55 11.25 1.88
CA ARG A 790 -17.37 10.84 0.47
C ARG A 790 -18.54 11.19 -0.45
N SER A 791 -19.27 12.22 -0.08
CA SER A 791 -20.60 12.55 -0.62
C SER A 791 -20.83 14.05 -0.59
N PHE A 792 -21.91 14.50 -1.22
CA PHE A 792 -22.56 15.76 -0.85
C PHE A 792 -23.85 15.48 -0.08
N SER A 793 -24.24 16.43 0.77
CA SER A 793 -25.51 16.39 1.52
C SER A 793 -26.34 17.65 1.33
N ILE A 794 -27.65 17.54 1.52
CA ILE A 794 -28.59 18.66 1.59
C ILE A 794 -29.24 18.65 2.96
N PHE A 795 -29.22 19.78 3.65
CA PHE A 795 -29.89 19.97 4.93
C PHE A 795 -31.01 21.00 4.80
N ASN A 796 -32.10 20.77 5.51
CA ASN A 796 -33.09 21.80 5.78
C ASN A 796 -32.49 22.74 6.84
N ALA A 797 -32.16 23.97 6.44
CA ALA A 797 -31.48 24.93 7.30
C ALA A 797 -32.40 25.53 8.39
N ASP A 798 -33.72 25.40 8.24
CA ASP A 798 -34.68 25.88 9.23
C ASP A 798 -34.89 24.83 10.34
N THR A 799 -34.94 23.54 9.99
CA THR A 799 -35.12 22.43 10.96
C THR A 799 -33.81 21.78 11.39
N LYS A 800 -32.69 22.09 10.71
CA LYS A 800 -31.35 21.56 10.98
C LYS A 800 -31.24 20.04 10.81
N GLN A 801 -32.05 19.49 9.91
CA GLN A 801 -32.10 18.05 9.64
C GLN A 801 -31.55 17.79 8.24
N ILE A 802 -30.83 16.68 8.09
CA ILE A 802 -30.44 16.18 6.77
C ILE A 802 -31.69 15.75 5.99
N VAL A 803 -31.71 16.08 4.70
CA VAL A 803 -32.79 15.79 3.77
C VAL A 803 -32.34 14.76 2.75
N TYR A 804 -31.10 14.87 2.30
CA TYR A 804 -30.51 13.96 1.32
C TYR A 804 -29.01 13.81 1.57
N ASP A 805 -28.50 12.60 1.34
CA ASP A 805 -27.09 12.31 1.19
C ASP A 805 -26.89 11.47 -0.08
N SER A 806 -25.82 11.75 -0.83
CA SER A 806 -25.53 11.00 -2.06
C SER A 806 -24.98 9.59 -1.84
N GLY A 807 -24.69 9.19 -0.60
CA GLY A 807 -24.31 7.82 -0.27
C GLY A 807 -22.98 7.43 -0.93
N ASP A 808 -22.98 6.27 -1.57
CA ASP A 808 -21.86 5.66 -2.30
C ASP A 808 -21.80 6.06 -3.80
N ARG A 809 -22.69 6.95 -4.25
CA ARG A 809 -22.96 7.15 -5.69
C ARG A 809 -21.75 7.67 -6.46
N PHE A 810 -20.91 8.51 -5.84
CA PHE A 810 -19.71 9.04 -6.49
C PHE A 810 -18.73 7.91 -6.79
N GLU A 811 -18.37 7.11 -5.78
CA GLU A 811 -17.47 5.99 -5.92
C GLU A 811 -18.00 4.95 -6.91
N ARG A 812 -19.29 4.57 -6.82
CA ARG A 812 -19.86 3.59 -7.76
C ARG A 812 -19.82 4.08 -9.21
N TYR A 813 -20.09 5.37 -9.46
CA TYR A 813 -20.01 5.93 -10.80
C TYR A 813 -18.57 5.92 -11.34
N ILE A 814 -17.61 6.37 -10.52
CA ILE A 814 -16.20 6.44 -10.90
C ILE A 814 -15.62 5.03 -11.08
N ALA A 815 -15.97 4.07 -10.23
CA ALA A 815 -15.54 2.68 -10.35
C ALA A 815 -15.97 2.07 -11.68
N ALA A 816 -17.21 2.31 -12.10
CA ALA A 816 -17.76 1.75 -13.34
C ALA A 816 -17.24 2.44 -14.61
N ASN A 817 -17.07 3.77 -14.59
CA ASN A 817 -16.80 4.56 -15.80
C ASN A 817 -15.37 5.10 -15.91
N HIS A 818 -14.67 5.24 -14.78
CA HIS A 818 -13.34 5.84 -14.69
C HIS A 818 -12.40 5.07 -13.73
N PRO A 819 -12.27 3.72 -13.84
CA PRO A 819 -11.53 2.90 -12.87
C PRO A 819 -10.03 3.24 -12.77
N LEU A 820 -9.44 3.82 -13.81
CA LEU A 820 -8.02 4.20 -13.85
C LEU A 820 -7.67 5.40 -12.93
N ILE A 821 -8.67 6.11 -12.43
CA ILE A 821 -8.51 7.22 -11.48
C ILE A 821 -9.39 7.02 -10.24
N PHE A 822 -9.91 5.81 -10.02
CA PHE A 822 -10.75 5.54 -8.87
C PHE A 822 -10.00 5.82 -7.57
N ASN A 823 -10.51 6.75 -6.76
CA ASN A 823 -9.91 7.21 -5.52
C ASN A 823 -8.41 7.51 -5.67
N ALA A 824 -8.02 8.11 -6.80
CA ALA A 824 -6.66 8.58 -7.03
C ALA A 824 -6.41 9.89 -6.28
N ASP A 825 -5.14 10.19 -6.00
CA ASP A 825 -4.72 11.44 -5.38
C ASP A 825 -4.75 12.60 -6.40
N ASN A 826 -4.80 13.86 -5.95
CA ASN A 826 -4.67 15.00 -6.87
C ASN A 826 -3.25 15.10 -7.44
N GLU A 827 -2.24 14.55 -6.74
CA GLU A 827 -0.83 14.53 -7.17
C GLU A 827 -0.42 13.31 -8.02
N SER A 828 -1.31 12.32 -8.20
CA SER A 828 -0.98 11.13 -9.00
C SER A 828 -2.18 10.36 -9.53
N ASN A 829 -2.06 9.69 -10.67
CA ASN A 829 -3.10 8.79 -11.20
C ASN A 829 -3.08 7.39 -10.53
N THR A 830 -2.50 7.25 -9.34
CA THR A 830 -2.38 5.95 -8.66
C THR A 830 -3.76 5.49 -8.19
N VAL A 831 -4.29 4.45 -8.81
CA VAL A 831 -5.59 3.86 -8.45
C VAL A 831 -5.60 3.48 -6.96
N LYS A 832 -6.67 3.85 -6.27
CA LYS A 832 -6.94 3.60 -4.84
C LYS A 832 -6.07 4.33 -3.83
N SER A 833 -5.16 5.23 -4.20
CA SER A 833 -4.27 5.89 -3.22
C SER A 833 -5.03 6.60 -2.09
N ARG A 834 -6.25 7.10 -2.35
CA ARG A 834 -7.15 7.73 -1.37
C ARG A 834 -8.23 6.80 -0.80
N SER A 835 -8.29 5.53 -1.20
CA SER A 835 -9.31 4.59 -0.68
C SER A 835 -9.15 4.34 0.81
N ARG A 836 -7.91 4.29 1.31
CA ARG A 836 -7.63 4.26 2.74
C ARG A 836 -7.87 5.60 3.48
N ALA A 837 -8.31 6.65 2.80
CA ALA A 837 -8.46 8.01 3.32
C ALA A 837 -9.89 8.52 3.10
N LYS A 838 -10.09 9.62 2.38
CA LYS A 838 -11.39 10.29 2.17
C LYS A 838 -12.00 10.01 0.78
N GLY A 839 -11.41 9.10 0.00
CA GLY A 839 -11.95 8.60 -1.26
C GLY A 839 -11.94 9.64 -2.39
N PRO A 840 -13.10 10.02 -2.95
CA PRO A 840 -13.17 10.99 -4.05
C PRO A 840 -12.95 12.45 -3.61
N GLU A 841 -13.20 12.78 -2.34
CA GLU A 841 -13.03 14.12 -1.73
C GLU A 841 -13.79 15.25 -2.44
N PRO A 842 -15.12 15.37 -2.20
CA PRO A 842 -15.92 16.48 -2.72
C PRO A 842 -15.62 17.78 -1.97
N GLU A 843 -15.21 18.82 -2.68
CA GLU A 843 -14.55 20.01 -2.13
C GLU A 843 -15.41 21.27 -2.21
N GLY A 844 -15.56 21.81 -3.42
CA GLY A 844 -16.33 22.99 -3.71
C GLY A 844 -17.75 22.66 -4.16
N VAL A 845 -18.68 23.59 -3.91
CA VAL A 845 -20.03 23.55 -4.48
C VAL A 845 -20.48 24.92 -4.99
N ALA A 846 -21.01 24.93 -6.22
CA ALA A 846 -21.68 26.09 -6.81
C ALA A 846 -23.09 25.73 -7.28
N LEU A 847 -24.00 26.71 -7.26
CA LEU A 847 -25.38 26.55 -7.71
C LEU A 847 -25.66 27.36 -8.97
N GLY A 848 -26.47 26.80 -9.87
CA GLY A 848 -26.96 27.48 -11.06
C GLY A 848 -28.45 27.26 -11.27
N ASN A 849 -29.21 28.33 -11.55
CA ASN A 849 -30.56 28.20 -12.07
C ASN A 849 -30.52 28.13 -13.60
N ILE A 850 -30.94 27.00 -14.17
CA ILE A 850 -30.91 26.74 -15.60
C ILE A 850 -32.30 26.27 -16.01
N ASN A 851 -32.97 27.05 -16.87
CA ASN A 851 -34.34 26.76 -17.34
C ASN A 851 -35.35 26.53 -16.20
N GLY A 852 -35.25 27.30 -15.12
CA GLY A 852 -36.15 27.20 -13.97
C GLY A 852 -35.87 26.04 -13.02
N GLN A 853 -34.79 25.28 -13.24
CA GLN A 853 -34.33 24.21 -12.36
C GLN A 853 -33.02 24.60 -11.68
N THR A 854 -32.83 24.18 -10.44
CA THR A 854 -31.61 24.43 -9.67
C THR A 854 -30.67 23.24 -9.82
N TYR A 855 -29.45 23.51 -10.27
CA TYR A 855 -28.38 22.52 -10.38
C TYR A 855 -27.26 22.84 -9.38
N ALA A 856 -26.71 21.78 -8.80
CA ALA A 856 -25.48 21.81 -8.03
C ALA A 856 -24.33 21.25 -8.89
N PHE A 857 -23.21 21.96 -8.86
CA PHE A 857 -21.93 21.54 -9.40
C PHE A 857 -21.02 21.30 -8.20
N ILE A 858 -20.45 20.10 -8.07
CA ILE A 858 -19.62 19.69 -6.94
C ILE A 858 -18.26 19.24 -7.47
N THR A 859 -17.17 19.91 -7.10
CA THR A 859 -15.81 19.51 -7.46
C THR A 859 -15.37 18.29 -6.65
N LEU A 860 -14.52 17.45 -7.24
CA LEU A 860 -13.81 16.38 -6.56
C LEU A 860 -12.32 16.71 -6.60
N GLU A 861 -11.75 17.13 -5.48
CA GLU A 861 -10.40 17.69 -5.43
C GLU A 861 -9.33 16.62 -5.72
N ARG A 862 -9.42 15.45 -5.09
CA ARG A 862 -8.48 14.35 -5.34
C ARG A 862 -8.70 13.61 -6.66
N THR A 863 -9.85 12.95 -6.80
CA THR A 863 -10.10 12.14 -8.00
C THR A 863 -10.16 13.01 -9.26
N GLY A 864 -10.61 14.26 -9.12
CA GLY A 864 -10.75 15.23 -10.19
C GLY A 864 -12.18 15.28 -10.76
N GLY A 865 -12.50 16.41 -11.38
CA GLY A 865 -13.75 16.64 -12.09
C GLY A 865 -14.88 17.28 -11.27
N VAL A 866 -16.04 17.37 -11.90
CA VAL A 866 -17.25 18.01 -11.38
C VAL A 866 -18.43 17.06 -11.53
N MET A 867 -19.05 16.72 -10.41
CA MET A 867 -20.35 16.03 -10.33
C MET A 867 -21.48 17.06 -10.50
N VAL A 868 -22.49 16.74 -11.31
CA VAL A 868 -23.64 17.62 -11.56
C VAL A 868 -24.93 16.96 -11.12
N TYR A 869 -25.69 17.65 -10.26
CA TYR A 869 -26.99 17.19 -9.77
C TYR A 869 -28.07 18.24 -9.98
N ASN A 870 -29.24 17.81 -10.44
CA ASN A 870 -30.45 18.62 -10.36
C ASN A 870 -31.03 18.48 -8.96
N ILE A 871 -31.06 19.58 -8.21
CA ILE A 871 -31.48 19.64 -6.81
C ILE A 871 -32.77 20.47 -6.64
N THR A 872 -33.53 20.63 -7.72
CA THR A 872 -34.80 21.37 -7.69
C THR A 872 -35.77 20.79 -6.66
N ASP A 873 -35.82 19.46 -6.55
CA ASP A 873 -36.42 18.75 -5.42
C ASP A 873 -35.30 18.31 -4.45
N PRO A 874 -35.17 18.96 -3.28
CA PRO A 874 -34.12 18.63 -2.30
C PRO A 874 -34.21 17.19 -1.76
N ASN A 875 -35.39 16.55 -1.83
CA ASN A 875 -35.57 15.17 -1.34
C ASN A 875 -35.20 14.13 -2.40
N ASN A 876 -35.21 14.52 -3.68
CA ASN A 876 -34.93 13.62 -4.80
C ASN A 876 -33.93 14.23 -5.81
N PRO A 877 -32.70 14.57 -5.40
CA PRO A 877 -31.66 15.00 -6.34
C PRO A 877 -31.41 13.99 -7.46
N ALA A 878 -31.28 14.47 -8.69
CA ALA A 878 -31.03 13.65 -9.87
C ALA A 878 -29.62 13.86 -10.43
N PHE A 879 -28.83 12.79 -10.51
CA PHE A 879 -27.51 12.83 -11.14
C PHE A 879 -27.64 13.16 -12.63
N THR A 880 -26.86 14.15 -13.08
CA THR A 880 -27.02 14.76 -14.40
C THR A 880 -25.83 14.51 -15.30
N ASP A 881 -24.61 14.75 -14.80
CA ASP A 881 -23.39 14.55 -15.56
C ASP A 881 -22.18 14.47 -14.61
N TYR A 882 -21.08 13.93 -15.12
CA TYR A 882 -19.76 14.06 -14.51
C TYR A 882 -18.73 14.29 -15.60
N LYS A 883 -17.88 15.31 -15.43
CA LYS A 883 -16.74 15.57 -16.32
C LYS A 883 -15.50 15.86 -15.52
N HIS A 884 -14.38 15.41 -16.07
CA HIS A 884 -13.04 15.77 -15.62
C HIS A 884 -12.19 16.09 -16.84
N SER A 885 -11.19 16.95 -16.64
CA SER A 885 -10.19 17.34 -17.65
C SER A 885 -8.79 16.85 -17.31
N ARG A 886 -8.70 15.90 -16.36
CA ARG A 886 -7.48 15.20 -15.98
C ARG A 886 -6.99 14.29 -17.10
N MET A 887 -5.68 14.25 -17.35
CA MET A 887 -5.09 13.25 -18.24
C MET A 887 -4.96 11.91 -17.49
N THR A 888 -5.55 10.85 -18.04
CA THR A 888 -5.56 9.52 -17.39
C THR A 888 -4.44 8.59 -17.90
N SER A 889 -3.94 8.81 -19.11
CA SER A 889 -2.84 8.01 -19.69
C SER A 889 -1.47 8.33 -19.09
N ALA A 890 -1.32 9.52 -18.51
CA ALA A 890 -0.16 9.98 -17.77
C ALA A 890 -0.62 11.10 -16.83
N TYR A 891 0.07 11.28 -15.70
CA TYR A 891 -0.25 12.37 -14.78
C TYR A 891 -0.08 13.73 -15.46
N GLY A 892 -1.12 14.56 -15.40
CA GLY A 892 -1.17 15.91 -15.96
C GLY A 892 -2.60 16.33 -16.33
N GLY A 893 -2.74 17.41 -17.10
CA GLY A 893 -4.04 18.06 -17.33
C GLY A 893 -4.39 18.93 -16.12
N ASP A 894 -5.69 19.08 -15.85
CA ASP A 894 -6.17 19.85 -14.70
C ASP A 894 -6.30 18.95 -13.45
N ASN A 895 -5.70 19.36 -12.33
CA ASN A 895 -5.60 18.56 -11.09
C ASN A 895 -5.83 19.44 -9.85
N GLY A 896 -6.47 18.87 -8.82
CA GLY A 896 -6.90 19.59 -7.62
C GLY A 896 -8.05 20.58 -7.84
N PRO A 897 -9.21 20.19 -8.41
CA PRO A 897 -10.38 21.07 -8.45
C PRO A 897 -10.81 21.53 -7.06
N GLU A 898 -10.68 22.82 -6.79
CA GLU A 898 -10.95 23.40 -5.47
C GLU A 898 -12.17 24.33 -5.56
N GLY A 899 -11.95 25.61 -5.88
CA GLY A 899 -13.00 26.58 -6.14
C GLY A 899 -13.69 26.39 -7.49
N LEU A 900 -14.98 26.69 -7.55
CA LEU A 900 -15.74 26.75 -8.81
C LEU A 900 -16.83 27.83 -8.80
N ILE A 901 -17.18 28.30 -10.00
CA ILE A 901 -18.32 29.21 -10.22
C ILE A 901 -19.18 28.77 -11.39
N TYR A 902 -20.47 29.09 -11.30
CA TYR A 902 -21.38 29.10 -12.44
C TYR A 902 -21.60 30.54 -12.94
N ILE A 903 -21.42 30.75 -14.24
CA ILE A 903 -21.68 32.02 -14.92
C ILE A 903 -22.91 31.85 -15.80
N ALA A 904 -23.98 32.58 -15.48
CA ALA A 904 -25.24 32.51 -16.21
C ALA A 904 -25.14 33.10 -17.64
N PRO A 905 -25.96 32.64 -18.61
CA PRO A 905 -25.97 33.15 -19.99
C PRO A 905 -26.03 34.68 -20.13
N GLU A 906 -26.88 35.32 -19.34
CA GLU A 906 -27.08 36.78 -19.30
C GLU A 906 -25.85 37.56 -18.79
N ASN A 907 -24.94 36.86 -18.11
CA ASN A 907 -23.70 37.43 -17.58
C ASN A 907 -22.53 37.23 -18.54
N THR A 908 -22.72 36.73 -19.76
CA THR A 908 -21.64 36.57 -20.74
C THR A 908 -21.90 37.30 -22.05
N THR A 909 -20.84 37.64 -22.78
CA THR A 909 -20.91 38.16 -24.16
C THR A 909 -21.42 37.13 -25.17
N THR A 910 -21.35 35.84 -24.83
CA THR A 910 -21.70 34.73 -25.73
C THR A 910 -23.18 34.32 -25.65
N GLY A 911 -23.89 34.75 -24.60
CA GLY A 911 -25.26 34.32 -24.33
C GLY A 911 -25.35 32.84 -23.92
N LYS A 912 -24.27 32.26 -23.38
CA LYS A 912 -24.19 30.87 -22.91
C LYS A 912 -23.75 30.79 -21.46
N GLY A 913 -24.15 29.72 -20.78
CA GLY A 913 -23.77 29.45 -19.40
C GLY A 913 -22.44 28.68 -19.34
N TYR A 914 -21.63 28.95 -18.32
CA TYR A 914 -20.35 28.28 -18.11
C TYR A 914 -20.16 27.86 -16.67
N VAL A 915 -19.39 26.79 -16.47
CA VAL A 915 -18.79 26.43 -15.19
C VAL A 915 -17.28 26.57 -15.33
N ILE A 916 -16.69 27.35 -14.42
CA ILE A 916 -15.24 27.58 -14.36
C ILE A 916 -14.75 26.97 -13.06
N VAL A 917 -13.71 26.17 -13.14
CA VAL A 917 -13.13 25.43 -12.02
C VAL A 917 -11.68 25.83 -11.88
N ALA A 918 -11.29 26.30 -10.70
CA ALA A 918 -9.92 26.55 -10.32
C ALA A 918 -9.28 25.22 -9.88
N ASN A 919 -8.13 24.88 -10.45
CA ASN A 919 -7.44 23.61 -10.21
C ASN A 919 -6.10 23.93 -9.55
N GLU A 920 -6.06 23.78 -8.24
CA GLU A 920 -4.98 24.24 -7.36
C GLU A 920 -3.63 23.68 -7.79
N ILE A 921 -3.53 22.36 -7.86
CA ILE A 921 -2.27 21.63 -8.08
C ILE A 921 -1.71 21.88 -9.48
N SER A 922 -2.57 22.02 -10.49
CA SER A 922 -2.12 22.34 -11.84
C SER A 922 -1.93 23.83 -12.09
N GLY A 923 -2.46 24.70 -11.22
CA GLY A 923 -2.46 26.16 -11.42
C GLY A 923 -3.28 26.59 -12.63
N THR A 924 -4.36 25.88 -12.95
CA THR A 924 -5.15 26.11 -14.17
C THR A 924 -6.62 26.36 -13.90
N LEU A 925 -7.27 27.13 -14.77
CA LEU A 925 -8.71 27.24 -14.87
C LEU A 925 -9.24 26.29 -15.94
N SER A 926 -10.03 25.30 -15.55
CA SER A 926 -10.76 24.45 -16.50
C SER A 926 -12.16 24.99 -16.74
N MET A 927 -12.58 25.00 -18.01
CA MET A 927 -13.76 25.72 -18.46
C MET A 927 -14.72 24.79 -19.18
N TYR A 928 -15.99 24.85 -18.79
CA TYR A 928 -17.05 24.03 -19.35
C TYR A 928 -18.21 24.91 -19.81
N GLU A 929 -18.61 24.78 -21.07
CA GLU A 929 -19.87 25.33 -21.57
C GLU A 929 -21.03 24.42 -21.13
N ILE A 930 -22.12 25.00 -20.62
CA ILE A 930 -23.34 24.25 -20.31
C ILE A 930 -24.10 23.97 -21.61
N ALA A 931 -24.16 22.69 -21.98
CA ALA A 931 -25.04 22.20 -23.01
C ALA A 931 -26.35 21.71 -22.38
N ASN A 932 -27.49 22.21 -22.85
CA ASN A 932 -28.78 21.60 -22.50
C ASN A 932 -28.91 20.26 -23.23
N ALA A 933 -29.64 19.31 -22.65
CA ALA A 933 -30.12 18.16 -23.41
C ALA A 933 -30.70 18.66 -24.75
N PRO A 934 -30.43 18.00 -25.89
CA PRO A 934 -31.19 18.27 -27.08
C PRO A 934 -32.65 18.04 -26.71
N THR A 935 -33.41 19.13 -26.60
CA THR A 935 -34.86 19.02 -26.60
C THR A 935 -35.15 18.27 -27.89
N LEU A 936 -35.86 17.14 -27.79
CA LEU A 936 -36.56 16.60 -28.94
C LEU A 936 -37.51 17.73 -29.36
N ALA A 937 -37.02 18.63 -30.22
CA ALA A 937 -37.87 19.63 -30.84
C ALA A 937 -38.99 18.83 -31.47
N THR A 938 -40.22 19.16 -31.11
CA THR A 938 -41.45 18.55 -31.65
C THR A 938 -41.66 18.91 -33.13
N GLY A 939 -40.61 18.91 -33.95
CA GLY A 939 -40.69 19.39 -35.32
C GLY A 939 -39.52 19.16 -36.27
N GLU A 940 -38.33 18.71 -35.84
CA GLU A 940 -37.27 18.38 -36.79
C GLU A 940 -36.59 17.05 -36.47
N VAL A 941 -37.21 15.96 -36.94
CA VAL A 941 -36.46 14.76 -37.30
C VAL A 941 -35.52 15.18 -38.43
N LYS A 942 -34.28 15.54 -38.11
CA LYS A 942 -33.21 15.37 -39.09
C LYS A 942 -32.98 13.87 -39.18
N PRO A 943 -33.26 13.21 -40.31
CA PRO A 943 -32.88 11.83 -40.48
C PRO A 943 -31.35 11.79 -40.45
N GLU A 944 -30.77 11.36 -39.33
CA GLU A 944 -29.42 10.82 -39.41
C GLU A 944 -29.44 9.74 -40.49
N LYS A 945 -28.58 9.89 -41.49
CA LYS A 945 -28.44 8.87 -42.52
C LYS A 945 -28.01 7.59 -41.82
N ALA A 946 -28.89 6.59 -41.81
CA ALA A 946 -28.57 5.26 -41.31
C ALA A 946 -27.22 4.81 -41.88
N THR A 947 -26.28 4.47 -40.99
CA THR A 947 -24.93 4.09 -41.39
C THR A 947 -24.99 2.74 -42.12
N PHE A 948 -24.48 2.68 -43.35
CA PHE A 948 -24.38 1.43 -44.11
C PHE A 948 -23.34 0.51 -43.47
N ASN A 949 -23.68 -0.74 -43.15
CA ASN A 949 -22.78 -1.75 -42.56
C ASN A 949 -22.87 -3.08 -43.32
N ILE A 950 -21.77 -3.85 -43.30
CA ILE A 950 -21.64 -5.15 -43.97
C ILE A 950 -21.18 -6.21 -42.96
N PHE A 951 -21.88 -7.34 -42.86
CA PHE A 951 -21.60 -8.43 -41.91
C PHE A 951 -21.93 -9.82 -42.48
N PRO A 952 -21.28 -10.90 -42.04
CA PRO A 952 -20.11 -10.91 -41.18
C PRO A 952 -18.88 -10.38 -41.94
N ASN A 953 -17.98 -9.68 -41.26
CA ASN A 953 -16.74 -9.21 -41.85
C ASN A 953 -15.62 -9.32 -40.81
N PRO A 954 -14.69 -10.30 -40.93
CA PRO A 954 -14.41 -11.13 -42.10
C PRO A 954 -15.48 -12.21 -42.40
N VAL A 955 -15.68 -12.53 -43.68
CA VAL A 955 -16.56 -13.60 -44.19
C VAL A 955 -15.73 -14.75 -44.74
N THR A 956 -16.17 -15.99 -44.54
CA THR A 956 -15.53 -17.18 -45.14
C THR A 956 -15.94 -17.30 -46.61
N LYS A 957 -15.00 -17.59 -47.52
CA LYS A 957 -15.31 -17.77 -48.96
C LYS A 957 -16.44 -18.76 -49.19
N GLY A 958 -17.43 -18.36 -49.98
CA GLY A 958 -18.65 -19.14 -50.25
C GLY A 958 -19.83 -18.79 -49.35
N ASN A 959 -19.60 -18.06 -48.25
CA ASN A 959 -20.67 -17.49 -47.43
C ASN A 959 -21.10 -16.12 -47.95
N ILE A 960 -22.30 -15.72 -47.56
CA ILE A 960 -22.92 -14.46 -47.97
C ILE A 960 -22.50 -13.33 -47.01
N LEU A 961 -22.13 -12.18 -47.59
CA LEU A 961 -22.09 -10.90 -46.87
C LEU A 961 -23.47 -10.27 -46.91
N TYR A 962 -23.94 -9.71 -45.81
CA TYR A 962 -25.22 -9.04 -45.65
C TYR A 962 -25.00 -7.55 -45.43
N PHE A 963 -25.93 -6.75 -45.94
CA PHE A 963 -26.05 -5.32 -45.63
C PHE A 963 -27.14 -5.13 -44.60
N ASN A 964 -26.99 -4.14 -43.72
CA ASN A 964 -28.04 -3.78 -42.76
C ASN A 964 -29.27 -3.11 -43.42
N ARG A 965 -29.20 -2.77 -44.71
CA ARG A 965 -30.29 -2.26 -45.54
C ARG A 965 -29.97 -2.48 -47.03
N ALA A 966 -30.99 -2.42 -47.89
CA ALA A 966 -30.78 -2.55 -49.32
C ALA A 966 -30.04 -1.33 -49.89
N GLN A 967 -29.02 -1.55 -50.72
CA GLN A 967 -28.19 -0.48 -51.28
C GLN A 967 -27.59 -0.87 -52.64
N ASP A 968 -27.43 0.10 -53.54
CA ASP A 968 -26.58 -0.06 -54.73
C ASP A 968 -25.11 -0.07 -54.32
N TYR A 969 -24.35 -1.05 -54.80
CA TYR A 969 -22.91 -1.15 -54.51
C TYR A 969 -22.07 -1.41 -55.75
N GLU A 970 -20.80 -1.03 -55.65
CA GLU A 970 -19.70 -1.41 -56.52
C GLU A 970 -18.62 -2.06 -55.65
N LEU A 971 -18.17 -3.25 -56.05
CA LEU A 971 -17.13 -4.02 -55.36
C LEU A 971 -15.83 -3.93 -56.14
N TYR A 972 -14.74 -3.60 -55.44
CA TYR A 972 -13.41 -3.43 -55.99
C TYR A 972 -12.41 -4.38 -55.33
N ASP A 973 -11.45 -4.89 -56.09
CA ASP A 973 -10.25 -5.48 -55.51
C ASP A 973 -9.24 -4.40 -55.07
N MET A 974 -8.16 -4.80 -54.40
CA MET A 974 -7.16 -3.85 -53.89
C MET A 974 -6.31 -3.17 -54.97
N SER A 975 -6.37 -3.63 -56.23
CA SER A 975 -5.77 -2.92 -57.36
C SER A 975 -6.64 -1.76 -57.86
N GLY A 976 -7.84 -1.60 -57.30
CA GLY A 976 -8.83 -0.62 -57.73
C GLY A 976 -9.66 -1.08 -58.92
N LYS A 977 -9.55 -2.34 -59.34
CA LYS A 977 -10.36 -2.90 -60.42
C LYS A 977 -11.76 -3.25 -59.87
N GLN A 978 -12.80 -2.76 -60.53
CA GLN A 978 -14.16 -3.14 -60.21
C GLN A 978 -14.44 -4.58 -60.63
N ILE A 979 -14.91 -5.40 -59.69
CA ILE A 979 -15.18 -6.84 -59.86
C ILE A 979 -16.65 -7.21 -59.65
N GLY A 980 -17.48 -6.28 -59.17
CA GLY A 980 -18.91 -6.49 -59.02
C GLY A 980 -19.68 -5.18 -58.92
N LYS A 981 -20.97 -5.21 -59.25
CA LYS A 981 -21.95 -4.19 -58.89
C LYS A 981 -23.35 -4.76 -58.90
N GLU A 982 -24.19 -4.25 -58.03
CA GLU A 982 -25.59 -4.60 -57.98
C GLU A 982 -26.41 -3.41 -57.47
N LYS A 983 -27.69 -3.36 -57.85
CA LYS A 983 -28.63 -2.34 -57.39
C LYS A 983 -29.58 -2.92 -56.36
N ASN A 984 -29.91 -2.14 -55.34
CA ASN A 984 -30.84 -2.50 -54.28
C ASN A 984 -30.49 -3.86 -53.62
N ALA A 985 -29.19 -4.13 -53.46
CA ALA A 985 -28.71 -5.40 -52.94
C ALA A 985 -28.78 -5.39 -51.42
N LEU A 986 -29.13 -6.54 -50.83
CA LEU A 986 -29.00 -6.79 -49.39
C LEU A 986 -27.78 -7.64 -49.07
N THR A 987 -27.09 -8.15 -50.09
CA THR A 987 -26.04 -9.15 -49.92
C THR A 987 -24.96 -9.08 -50.99
N ILE A 988 -23.83 -9.74 -50.75
CA ILE A 988 -22.80 -10.07 -51.75
C ILE A 988 -22.47 -11.56 -51.64
N ASP A 989 -22.60 -12.30 -52.74
CA ASP A 989 -22.12 -13.68 -52.85
C ASP A 989 -20.59 -13.71 -53.04
N THR A 990 -19.89 -14.34 -52.11
CA THR A 990 -18.43 -14.43 -52.13
C THR A 990 -17.88 -15.69 -52.80
N SER A 991 -18.73 -16.60 -53.28
CA SER A 991 -18.31 -17.88 -53.88
C SER A 991 -17.34 -17.72 -55.05
N LYS A 992 -17.48 -16.63 -55.82
CA LYS A 992 -16.64 -16.29 -56.98
C LYS A 992 -15.44 -15.41 -56.66
N LEU A 993 -15.29 -14.99 -55.40
CA LEU A 993 -14.16 -14.17 -54.96
C LEU A 993 -12.98 -15.05 -54.55
N SER A 994 -11.76 -14.56 -54.76
CA SER A 994 -10.55 -15.13 -54.15
C SER A 994 -10.48 -14.71 -52.67
N THR A 995 -9.79 -15.48 -51.84
CA THR A 995 -9.47 -15.03 -50.47
C THR A 995 -8.63 -13.76 -50.54
N GLY A 996 -9.00 -12.73 -49.79
CA GLY A 996 -8.35 -11.43 -49.86
C GLY A 996 -9.21 -10.26 -49.37
N LEU A 997 -8.69 -9.05 -49.58
CA LEU A 997 -9.31 -7.79 -49.18
C LEU A 997 -10.04 -7.15 -50.37
N TYR A 998 -11.21 -6.59 -50.09
CA TYR A 998 -12.05 -5.92 -51.09
C TYR A 998 -12.63 -4.62 -50.53
N LEU A 999 -13.03 -3.71 -51.41
CA LEU A 999 -13.72 -2.47 -51.07
C LEU A 999 -15.12 -2.46 -51.66
N VAL A 1000 -16.12 -2.20 -50.83
CA VAL A 1000 -17.52 -1.97 -51.24
C VAL A 1000 -17.80 -0.49 -51.17
N LYS A 1001 -18.07 0.11 -52.33
CA LYS A 1001 -18.49 1.51 -52.46
C LYS A 1001 -19.98 1.55 -52.78
N THR A 1002 -20.74 2.31 -52.00
CA THR A 1002 -22.18 2.48 -52.23
C THR A 1002 -22.46 3.68 -53.13
N SER A 1003 -23.62 3.71 -53.78
CA SER A 1003 -24.09 4.89 -54.55
C SER A 1003 -24.20 6.16 -53.70
N GLU A 1004 -24.37 6.03 -52.38
CA GLU A 1004 -24.43 7.13 -51.42
C GLU A 1004 -23.05 7.62 -50.94
N GLY A 1005 -21.96 7.01 -51.43
CA GLY A 1005 -20.59 7.42 -51.13
C GLY A 1005 -19.96 6.74 -49.92
N HIS A 1006 -20.66 5.83 -49.22
CA HIS A 1006 -20.04 5.01 -48.17
C HIS A 1006 -19.04 4.03 -48.78
N LEU A 1007 -17.87 3.90 -48.16
CA LEU A 1007 -16.82 2.95 -48.50
C LEU A 1007 -16.58 2.00 -47.33
N LYS A 1008 -16.67 0.69 -47.55
CA LYS A 1008 -16.43 -0.34 -46.52
C LYS A 1008 -15.39 -1.35 -47.00
N ARG A 1009 -14.47 -1.70 -46.11
CA ARG A 1009 -13.45 -2.72 -46.34
C ARG A 1009 -14.00 -4.09 -45.94
N VAL A 1010 -13.89 -5.08 -46.81
CA VAL A 1010 -14.40 -6.44 -46.61
C VAL A 1010 -13.26 -7.45 -46.74
N ILE A 1011 -13.19 -8.41 -45.82
CA ILE A 1011 -12.19 -9.48 -45.82
C ILE A 1011 -12.90 -10.80 -46.15
N VAL A 1012 -12.51 -11.44 -47.25
CA VAL A 1012 -12.93 -12.81 -47.60
C VAL A 1012 -11.79 -13.75 -47.21
N LYS A 1013 -12.01 -14.61 -46.20
CA LYS A 1013 -11.02 -15.57 -45.70
C LYS A 1013 -11.24 -16.99 -46.21
#